data_AF-A5DD18-F1
#
_entry.id   AF-A5DD18-F1
#
_cell.length_a   1.000
_cell.length_b   1.000
_cell.length_c   1.000
_cell.angle_alpha   90.00
_cell.angle_beta   90.00
_cell.angle_gamma   90.00
#
_symmetry.space_group_name_H-M   'P 1'
#
loop_
_entity.id
_entity.type
_entity.pdbx_description
1 polymer ?
#
loop_
_entity_poly.entity_id
_entity_poly.type
_entity_poly.pdbx_seq_one_letter_code
_entity_poly.pdbx_strand_id
1 'polypeptide(L)'
;MRLVVYGARRAFLRGLHRTTTNLHRSDIDSFNKSKKEYSFGHNFSSVDEIAGAERPTLESNTNDLHERLGDIHAQVARDPRLKDMDPNSADYKYQFSLIAREEQEKLINRNKKSFEFNERMKGVGLGIALLVLAIGGHQVFMNYEYLKNSLLHGYWYDIEEKVGQEPPNRKSTKYLTEKVQQQLTDEFVAGIKPSSEPGIYIFGAINNRRLPTRILYFDGMKVDDVSVARDYAVVISNGKLYQWSPKMDTPQSTRMPFKATKCHVSDNFIYFLTTKGQVAYTPRADTRVEFQPQATRNWLGLTVKQNFNYLSFDSLASGEKIADVSFGKSHLLALTNKGRLYVGATESVANYGQFGLPSLSPFAKDKANLALFETKEMPLLNNEVIHKKKKAVLSPRRFTSIATGDFHNVAVDSTGTIWAWGKNNHGQCGKETSYQSELQPIPSPIGFSKSMLKGGKVTKVFADGSTSFAQVNGDGNVHLLAFGDGVKGQLGINRFMHICSVPQSVKVVGTLTEFDETENEVVGIGIKDVSVGASHTFVTLDNIGDKKDVLAFGDNEFGQLGNGKRIRSSKPINLPSLIEPEEVNGDNRKSQAEALAKRFSELTTKRLQLQVGQAIRAGEESSAIFTKR
;
A
#
# COMPACT_ATOMS: atom_id res chain seq x y z
N MET A 1 -7.57 -36.64 39.18
CA MET A 1 -6.66 -36.15 40.23
C MET A 1 -7.07 -34.71 40.57
N ARG A 2 -7.12 -34.38 41.87
CA ARG A 2 -7.96 -33.36 42.52
C ARG A 2 -7.78 -31.91 42.06
N LEU A 3 -8.90 -31.23 41.86
CA LEU A 3 -9.11 -29.80 42.15
C LEU A 3 -9.32 -29.62 43.66
N VAL A 4 -8.80 -28.53 44.24
CA VAL A 4 -9.28 -27.95 45.50
C VAL A 4 -9.41 -26.44 45.32
N VAL A 5 -10.57 -25.93 45.72
CA VAL A 5 -11.02 -24.53 45.73
C VAL A 5 -11.01 -24.02 47.18
N TYR A 6 -11.07 -22.68 47.33
CA TYR A 6 -11.30 -21.82 48.52
C TYR A 6 -10.04 -21.19 49.13
N GLY A 7 -9.99 -19.88 49.44
CA GLY A 7 -11.04 -18.87 49.45
C GLY A 7 -10.49 -17.45 49.62
N ALA A 8 -11.33 -16.47 49.32
CA ALA A 8 -11.08 -15.04 49.42
C ALA A 8 -11.10 -14.53 50.87
N ARG A 9 -10.32 -13.49 51.18
CA ARG A 9 -10.82 -12.23 51.78
C ARG A 9 -9.76 -11.13 51.90
N ARG A 10 -10.18 -9.95 51.43
CA ARG A 10 -9.80 -8.56 51.71
C ARG A 10 -8.93 -8.30 52.96
N ALA A 11 -7.87 -7.53 52.76
CA ALA A 11 -7.48 -6.44 53.66
C ALA A 11 -6.95 -5.27 52.81
N PHE A 12 -7.67 -4.15 52.86
CA PHE A 12 -7.36 -2.88 52.20
C PHE A 12 -7.04 -1.88 53.31
N LEU A 13 -5.99 -1.08 53.10
CA LEU A 13 -5.56 0.12 53.85
C LEU A 13 -4.93 -0.08 55.24
N ARG A 14 -3.62 0.18 55.33
CA ARG A 14 -3.04 1.44 55.85
C ARG A 14 -1.52 1.33 55.94
N GLY A 15 -0.84 2.38 55.48
CA GLY A 15 0.52 2.70 55.91
C GLY A 15 1.59 2.49 54.86
N LEU A 16 1.79 3.48 53.99
CA LEU A 16 3.13 4.01 53.72
C LEU A 16 2.99 5.43 53.17
N HIS A 17 3.35 6.37 54.02
CA HIS A 17 3.49 7.78 53.74
C HIS A 17 4.80 8.03 52.99
N ARG A 18 4.74 8.98 52.05
CA ARG A 18 5.81 9.87 51.58
C ARG A 18 7.07 9.24 50.97
N THR A 19 7.12 9.28 49.64
CA THR A 19 8.31 9.78 48.93
C THR A 19 7.85 10.61 47.72
N THR A 20 7.79 11.92 47.94
CA THR A 20 7.83 12.94 46.89
C THR A 20 9.21 12.90 46.25
N THR A 21 9.32 12.50 44.98
CA THR A 21 10.53 12.75 44.20
C THR A 21 10.30 13.97 43.32
N ASN A 22 10.93 15.05 43.76
CA ASN A 22 11.05 16.33 43.08
C ASN A 22 11.64 16.13 41.67
N LEU A 23 10.92 16.58 40.65
CA LEU A 23 11.50 16.94 39.36
C LEU A 23 12.46 18.11 39.61
N HIS A 24 13.76 17.83 39.61
CA HIS A 24 14.78 18.88 39.62
C HIS A 24 14.68 19.67 38.32
N ARG A 25 14.10 20.88 38.40
CA ARG A 25 14.46 21.96 37.47
C ARG A 25 15.93 22.25 37.70
N SER A 26 16.76 21.97 36.70
CA SER A 26 18.12 22.48 36.65
C SER A 26 18.05 24.00 36.53
N ASP A 27 18.58 24.71 37.53
CA ASP A 27 18.69 26.16 37.57
C ASP A 27 19.45 26.71 36.35
N ILE A 28 18.97 27.83 35.82
CA ILE A 28 19.58 28.56 34.70
C ILE A 28 21.04 28.95 34.98
N ASP A 29 21.40 29.06 36.27
CA ASP A 29 22.77 29.32 36.73
C ASP A 29 23.73 28.14 36.51
N SER A 30 23.23 26.90 36.50
CA SER A 30 24.04 25.72 36.18
C SER A 30 24.38 25.64 34.68
N PHE A 31 23.53 26.22 33.83
CA PHE A 31 23.76 26.36 32.39
C PHE A 31 24.71 27.53 32.06
N ASN A 32 24.68 28.61 32.85
CA ASN A 32 25.59 29.74 32.66
C ASN A 32 27.03 29.46 33.14
N LYS A 33 27.24 28.51 34.07
CA LYS A 33 28.59 28.09 34.50
C LYS A 33 29.34 27.21 33.49
N SER A 34 28.68 26.67 32.47
CA SER A 34 29.31 25.79 31.46
C SER A 34 29.64 26.48 30.14
N LYS A 35 29.40 27.80 30.03
CA LYS A 35 29.89 28.58 28.87
C LYS A 35 31.41 28.69 28.94
N LYS A 36 32.11 27.85 28.18
CA LYS A 36 33.46 28.19 27.71
C LYS A 36 33.32 29.33 26.70
N GLU A 37 33.84 30.49 27.03
CA GLU A 37 34.06 31.56 26.06
C GLU A 37 34.98 31.04 24.96
N TYR A 38 34.47 31.01 23.73
CA TYR A 38 35.30 30.83 22.55
C TYR A 38 35.97 32.17 22.24
N SER A 39 37.21 32.31 22.70
CA SER A 39 38.12 33.37 22.26
C SER A 39 38.61 33.06 20.85
N PHE A 40 38.10 33.78 19.85
CA PHE A 40 38.73 33.85 18.53
C PHE A 40 39.74 35.00 18.56
N GLY A 41 41.03 34.67 18.55
CA GLY A 41 42.11 35.63 18.37
C GLY A 41 43.28 35.38 19.31
N HIS A 42 44.49 35.41 18.76
CA HIS A 42 45.73 35.40 19.54
C HIS A 42 45.73 36.57 20.52
N ASN A 43 45.65 36.29 21.82
CA ASN A 43 45.95 37.25 22.87
C ASN A 43 47.18 36.75 23.62
N PHE A 44 48.33 37.37 23.34
CA PHE A 44 49.35 37.56 24.37
C PHE A 44 48.76 38.57 25.36
N SER A 45 48.74 38.25 26.65
CA SER A 45 48.09 39.08 27.67
C SER A 45 48.97 40.21 28.20
N SER A 46 50.27 40.23 27.89
CA SER A 46 51.16 41.36 28.12
C SER A 46 52.36 41.33 27.17
N VAL A 47 53.03 42.47 27.01
CA VAL A 47 54.22 42.63 26.15
C VAL A 47 55.42 41.82 26.67
N ASP A 48 55.44 41.46 27.95
CA ASP A 48 56.57 40.78 28.59
C ASP A 48 56.64 39.27 28.25
N GLU A 49 55.53 38.64 27.86
CA GLU A 49 55.51 37.24 27.39
C GLU A 49 56.20 37.05 26.03
N ILE A 50 56.46 38.14 25.29
CA ILE A 50 57.16 38.10 23.99
C ILE A 50 58.68 38.01 24.18
N ALA A 51 59.22 38.37 25.35
CA ALA A 51 60.67 38.48 25.55
C ALA A 51 61.35 37.17 26.04
N GLY A 52 60.58 36.20 26.53
CA GLY A 52 61.12 35.00 27.20
C GLY A 52 60.98 33.67 26.47
N ALA A 53 60.23 33.60 25.36
CA ALA A 53 60.17 32.39 24.56
C ALA A 53 61.36 32.36 23.60
N GLU A 54 62.26 31.38 23.78
CA GLU A 54 63.23 31.00 22.75
C GLU A 54 62.46 30.84 21.43
N ARG A 55 62.70 31.77 20.49
CA ARG A 55 62.17 31.64 19.15
C ARG A 55 62.73 30.32 18.61
N PRO A 56 61.89 29.39 18.13
CA PRO A 56 62.43 28.24 17.44
C PRO A 56 63.34 28.77 16.35
N THR A 57 64.58 28.31 16.33
CA THR A 57 65.48 28.52 15.21
C THR A 57 64.83 27.85 14.01
N LEU A 58 63.97 28.60 13.33
CA LEU A 58 63.69 28.39 11.93
C LEU A 58 65.06 28.49 11.29
N GLU A 59 65.64 27.33 10.94
CA GLU A 59 66.49 27.24 9.77
C GLU A 59 65.64 27.72 8.59
N SER A 60 65.49 29.04 8.49
CA SER A 60 65.13 29.64 7.23
C SER A 60 66.30 29.29 6.34
N ASN A 61 66.06 28.39 5.39
CA ASN A 61 66.81 28.40 4.15
C ASN A 61 66.66 29.83 3.61
N THR A 62 67.56 30.72 4.00
CA THR A 62 67.56 32.15 3.63
C THR A 62 67.66 32.31 2.11
N ASN A 63 68.05 31.23 1.43
CA ASN A 63 68.02 31.09 -0.02
C ASN A 63 66.60 31.13 -0.61
N ASP A 64 65.58 30.51 0.01
CA ASP A 64 64.24 30.39 -0.63
C ASP A 64 63.43 31.71 -0.57
N LEU A 65 63.68 32.55 0.43
CA LEU A 65 63.06 33.87 0.52
C LEU A 65 63.72 34.87 -0.43
N HIS A 66 65.05 34.84 -0.59
CA HIS A 66 65.76 35.69 -1.57
C HIS A 66 65.50 35.25 -3.02
N GLU A 67 65.39 33.95 -3.28
CA GLU A 67 65.10 33.41 -4.61
C GLU A 67 63.65 33.71 -5.05
N ARG A 68 62.70 33.76 -4.11
CA ARG A 68 61.31 34.18 -4.36
C ARG A 68 61.10 35.70 -4.43
N LEU A 69 61.93 36.50 -3.76
CA LEU A 69 61.90 37.98 -3.83
C LEU A 69 62.64 38.52 -5.06
N GLY A 70 63.62 37.77 -5.59
CA GLY A 70 64.47 38.19 -6.70
C GLY A 70 63.74 38.45 -8.02
N ASP A 71 62.54 37.90 -8.21
CA ASP A 71 61.78 38.05 -9.47
C ASP A 71 60.71 39.15 -9.42
N ILE A 72 60.41 39.71 -8.24
CA ILE A 72 59.38 40.76 -8.12
C ILE A 72 59.83 42.03 -8.84
N HIS A 73 61.10 42.43 -8.71
CA HIS A 73 61.63 43.59 -9.43
C HIS A 73 61.62 43.39 -10.96
N ALA A 74 61.86 42.17 -11.44
CA ALA A 74 61.81 41.84 -12.86
C ALA A 74 60.38 41.78 -13.41
N GLN A 75 59.41 41.34 -12.62
CA GLN A 75 57.99 41.36 -12.98
C GLN A 75 57.39 42.77 -12.92
N VAL A 76 57.73 43.55 -11.89
CA VAL A 76 57.29 44.94 -11.73
C VAL A 76 57.85 45.83 -12.83
N ALA A 77 59.09 45.59 -13.28
CA ALA A 77 59.67 46.32 -14.43
C ALA A 77 58.93 46.10 -15.75
N ARG A 78 58.10 45.04 -15.85
CA ARG A 78 57.25 44.75 -17.02
C ARG A 78 55.81 45.25 -16.84
N ASP A 79 55.51 45.93 -15.72
CA ASP A 79 54.17 46.46 -15.47
C ASP A 79 53.84 47.56 -16.49
N PRO A 80 52.69 47.49 -17.18
CA PRO A 80 52.29 48.48 -18.18
C PRO A 80 52.30 49.93 -17.68
N ARG A 81 52.13 50.16 -16.37
CA ARG A 81 52.10 51.51 -15.75
C ARG A 81 53.44 52.22 -15.77
N LEU A 82 54.54 51.49 -16.00
CA LEU A 82 55.91 52.02 -16.02
C LEU A 82 56.47 52.22 -17.44
N LYS A 83 55.69 51.87 -18.48
CA LYS A 83 56.16 51.71 -19.86
C LYS A 83 56.60 53.01 -20.56
N ASP A 84 55.99 54.14 -20.20
CA ASP A 84 56.23 55.46 -20.83
C ASP A 84 57.01 56.42 -19.92
N MET A 85 57.55 55.93 -18.80
CA MET A 85 58.28 56.72 -17.81
C MET A 85 59.80 56.50 -17.96
N ASP A 86 60.59 57.57 -17.87
CA ASP A 86 62.07 57.47 -17.93
C ASP A 86 62.59 56.69 -16.70
N PRO A 87 63.29 55.56 -16.88
CA PRO A 87 63.81 54.72 -15.80
C PRO A 87 64.71 55.44 -14.78
N ASN A 88 65.35 56.55 -15.17
CA ASN A 88 66.22 57.32 -14.28
C ASN A 88 65.52 58.50 -13.59
N SER A 89 64.25 58.78 -13.94
CA SER A 89 63.45 59.82 -13.29
C SER A 89 63.07 59.44 -11.85
N ALA A 90 62.91 60.46 -10.99
CA ALA A 90 62.47 60.25 -9.62
C ALA A 90 61.05 59.65 -9.56
N ASP A 91 60.19 60.04 -10.50
CA ASP A 91 58.81 59.58 -10.58
C ASP A 91 58.71 58.10 -10.96
N TYR A 92 59.56 57.60 -11.87
CA TYR A 92 59.64 56.17 -12.18
C TYR A 92 60.04 55.35 -10.95
N LYS A 93 61.07 55.79 -10.21
CA LYS A 93 61.53 55.08 -9.01
C LYS A 93 60.46 55.06 -7.92
N TYR A 94 59.71 56.15 -7.78
CA TYR A 94 58.59 56.21 -6.84
C TYR A 94 57.46 55.25 -7.23
N GLN A 95 57.00 55.28 -8.50
CA GLN A 95 55.96 54.36 -8.96
C GLN A 95 56.39 52.89 -8.93
N PHE A 96 57.62 52.61 -9.32
CA PHE A 96 58.20 51.27 -9.24
C PHE A 96 58.20 50.74 -7.80
N SER A 97 58.52 51.60 -6.82
CA SER A 97 58.49 51.21 -5.40
C SER A 97 57.07 50.94 -4.88
N LEU A 98 56.07 51.67 -5.36
CA LEU A 98 54.66 51.47 -4.99
C LEU A 98 54.12 50.16 -5.56
N ILE A 99 54.37 49.89 -6.85
CA ILE A 99 53.91 48.67 -7.51
C ILE A 99 54.61 47.43 -6.93
N ALA A 100 55.91 47.53 -6.63
CA ALA A 100 56.64 46.46 -5.96
C ALA A 100 56.06 46.13 -4.58
N ARG A 101 55.67 47.16 -3.82
CA ARG A 101 55.01 46.99 -2.52
C ARG A 101 53.63 46.34 -2.65
N GLU A 102 52.83 46.72 -3.64
CA GLU A 102 51.51 46.09 -3.89
C GLU A 102 51.64 44.60 -4.24
N GLU A 103 52.57 44.23 -5.11
CA GLU A 103 52.78 42.81 -5.47
C GLU A 103 53.31 41.98 -4.30
N GLN A 104 54.18 42.58 -3.48
CA GLN A 104 54.67 41.95 -2.27
C GLN A 104 53.52 41.68 -1.27
N GLU A 105 52.61 42.64 -1.08
CA GLU A 105 51.43 42.46 -0.23
C GLU A 105 50.46 41.39 -0.77
N LYS A 106 50.28 41.30 -2.10
CA LYS A 106 49.44 40.26 -2.72
C LYS A 106 50.03 38.85 -2.54
N LEU A 107 51.35 38.71 -2.62
CA LEU A 107 52.04 37.44 -2.37
C LEU A 107 51.90 37.00 -0.92
N ILE A 108 52.11 37.93 0.03
CA ILE A 108 51.94 37.68 1.46
C ILE A 108 50.50 37.25 1.75
N ASN A 109 49.49 37.92 1.18
CA ASN A 109 48.08 37.56 1.37
C ASN A 109 47.71 36.20 0.75
N ARG A 110 48.28 35.84 -0.41
CA ARG A 110 48.07 34.50 -1.01
C ARG A 110 48.66 33.41 -0.11
N ASN A 111 49.88 33.60 0.39
CA ASN A 111 50.53 32.64 1.28
C ASN A 111 49.78 32.50 2.61
N LYS A 112 49.28 33.61 3.17
CA LYS A 112 48.46 33.60 4.38
C LYS A 112 47.17 32.78 4.21
N LYS A 113 46.45 32.95 3.09
CA LYS A 113 45.23 32.18 2.79
C LYS A 113 45.51 30.67 2.65
N SER A 114 46.59 30.30 1.98
CA SER A 114 46.98 28.89 1.84
C SER A 114 47.37 28.27 3.19
N PHE A 115 48.04 29.04 4.04
CA PHE A 115 48.39 28.61 5.40
C PHE A 115 47.14 28.43 6.28
N GLU A 116 46.22 29.39 6.29
CA GLU A 116 44.95 29.30 7.01
C GLU A 116 44.09 28.11 6.53
N PHE A 117 44.10 27.82 5.24
CA PHE A 117 43.40 26.66 4.68
C PHE A 117 44.02 25.33 5.17
N ASN A 118 45.34 25.20 5.14
CA ASN A 118 46.01 23.98 5.62
C ASN A 118 45.80 23.75 7.12
N GLU A 119 45.84 24.79 7.95
CA GLU A 119 45.57 24.67 9.39
C GLU A 119 44.12 24.26 9.67
N ARG A 120 43.15 24.79 8.91
CA ARG A 120 41.74 24.33 8.99
C ARG A 120 41.59 22.86 8.60
N MET A 121 42.29 22.40 7.57
CA MET A 121 42.24 21.00 7.12
C MET A 121 42.88 20.04 8.13
N LYS A 122 43.96 20.44 8.82
CA LYS A 122 44.52 19.67 9.94
C LYS A 122 43.53 19.54 11.10
N GLY A 123 42.82 20.62 11.44
CA GLY A 123 41.77 20.60 12.47
C GLY A 123 40.61 19.66 12.15
N VAL A 124 40.16 19.63 10.88
CA VAL A 124 39.14 18.68 10.41
C VAL A 124 39.63 17.24 10.52
N GLY A 125 40.86 16.96 10.10
CA GLY A 125 41.45 15.62 10.22
C GLY A 125 41.54 15.13 11.67
N LEU A 126 41.93 16.02 12.59
CA LEU A 126 42.03 15.71 14.01
C LEU A 126 40.65 15.47 14.65
N GLY A 127 39.62 16.22 14.22
CA GLY A 127 38.23 15.99 14.61
C GLY A 127 37.67 14.64 14.16
N ILE A 128 37.98 14.22 12.93
CA ILE A 128 37.59 12.90 12.41
C ILE A 128 38.29 11.78 13.22
N ALA A 129 39.58 11.93 13.51
CA ALA A 129 40.31 10.95 14.30
C ALA A 129 39.74 10.78 15.72
N LEU A 130 39.39 11.88 16.40
CA LEU A 130 38.74 11.85 17.71
C LEU A 130 37.36 11.19 17.66
N LEU A 131 36.57 11.44 16.61
CA LEU A 131 35.27 10.80 16.42
C LEU A 131 35.41 9.28 16.26
N VAL A 132 36.38 8.83 15.45
CA VAL A 132 36.66 7.40 15.26
C VAL A 132 37.10 6.74 16.56
N LEU A 133 37.95 7.41 17.35
CA LEU A 133 38.36 6.93 18.67
C LEU A 133 37.17 6.88 19.65
N ALA A 134 36.27 7.85 19.61
CA ALA A 134 35.08 7.85 20.46
C ALA A 134 34.10 6.73 20.09
N ILE A 135 33.85 6.50 18.80
CA ILE A 135 33.00 5.41 18.32
C ILE A 135 33.64 4.06 18.65
N GLY A 136 34.94 3.90 18.37
CA GLY A 136 35.68 2.68 18.69
C GLY A 136 35.70 2.39 20.19
N GLY A 137 35.98 3.40 21.01
CA GLY A 137 35.94 3.30 22.47
C GLY A 137 34.54 2.97 23.01
N HIS A 138 33.49 3.59 22.45
CA HIS A 138 32.11 3.27 22.81
C HIS A 138 31.77 1.82 22.46
N GLN A 139 32.20 1.34 21.30
CA GLN A 139 31.92 -0.03 20.84
C GLN A 139 32.70 -1.08 21.66
N VAL A 140 33.93 -0.77 22.08
CA VAL A 140 34.69 -1.60 23.04
C VAL A 140 34.04 -1.58 24.42
N PHE A 141 33.57 -0.42 24.90
CA PHE A 141 32.89 -0.30 26.18
C PHE A 141 31.57 -1.10 26.22
N MET A 142 30.73 -0.95 25.18
CA MET A 142 29.46 -1.68 25.06
C MET A 142 29.68 -3.20 24.97
N ASN A 143 30.82 -3.64 24.44
CA ASN A 143 31.18 -5.05 24.31
C ASN A 143 32.24 -5.50 25.33
N TYR A 144 32.50 -4.72 26.39
CA TYR A 144 33.62 -4.98 27.31
C TYR A 144 33.47 -6.31 28.04
N GLU A 145 32.26 -6.64 28.51
CA GLU A 145 31.96 -7.93 29.14
C GLU A 145 32.15 -9.11 28.18
N TYR A 146 31.78 -8.95 26.90
CA TYR A 146 31.99 -9.97 25.87
C TYR A 146 33.48 -10.17 25.57
N LEU A 147 34.24 -9.08 25.38
CA LEU A 147 35.68 -9.12 25.12
C LEU A 147 36.46 -9.69 26.31
N LYS A 148 36.11 -9.29 27.53
CA LYS A 148 36.70 -9.79 28.77
C LYS A 148 36.43 -11.28 28.94
N ASN A 149 35.20 -11.73 28.69
CA ASN A 149 34.86 -13.15 28.77
C ASN A 149 35.54 -13.97 27.66
N SER A 150 35.66 -13.43 26.44
CA SER A 150 36.37 -14.08 25.33
C SER A 150 37.88 -14.22 25.56
N LEU A 151 38.51 -13.32 26.32
CA LEU A 151 39.95 -13.36 26.62
C LEU A 151 40.29 -14.20 27.85
N LEU A 152 39.41 -14.22 28.87
CA LEU A 152 39.69 -14.88 30.15
C LEU A 152 39.13 -16.30 30.25
N HIS A 153 38.13 -16.67 29.47
CA HIS A 153 37.49 -17.98 29.55
C HIS A 153 37.57 -18.68 28.20
N GLY A 154 38.63 -19.48 28.03
CA GLY A 154 38.90 -20.32 26.87
C GLY A 154 37.90 -21.47 26.69
N TYR A 155 36.61 -21.16 26.62
CA TYR A 155 35.56 -22.10 26.26
C TYR A 155 34.99 -21.69 24.90
N TRP A 156 35.46 -22.38 23.87
CA TRP A 156 34.85 -22.34 22.55
C TRP A 156 33.53 -23.11 22.63
N TYR A 157 32.40 -22.43 22.40
CA TYR A 157 31.21 -23.10 21.89
C TYR A 157 31.38 -23.17 20.38
N ASP A 158 31.58 -24.36 19.84
CA ASP A 158 31.39 -24.61 18.41
C ASP A 158 29.91 -24.47 18.09
N ILE A 159 29.48 -23.23 17.94
CA ILE A 159 28.31 -22.93 17.13
C ILE A 159 28.83 -23.06 15.71
N GLU A 160 28.49 -24.16 15.03
CA GLU A 160 28.48 -24.18 13.58
C GLU A 160 27.50 -23.09 13.12
N GLU A 161 27.98 -21.84 13.01
CA GLU A 161 27.36 -20.84 12.17
C GLU A 161 27.45 -21.39 10.75
N LYS A 162 26.40 -22.12 10.34
CA LYS A 162 25.99 -22.04 8.95
C LYS A 162 25.83 -20.56 8.70
N VAL A 163 26.83 -19.95 8.06
CA VAL A 163 26.74 -18.63 7.46
C VAL A 163 25.46 -18.67 6.63
N GLY A 164 24.38 -18.16 7.20
CA GLY A 164 23.11 -18.06 6.51
C GLY A 164 23.44 -17.22 5.30
N GLN A 165 23.28 -17.79 4.10
CA GLN A 165 23.43 -17.02 2.87
C GLN A 165 22.69 -15.70 3.07
N GLU A 166 23.38 -14.57 2.86
CA GLU A 166 22.71 -13.28 2.89
C GLU A 166 21.44 -13.39 2.04
N PRO A 167 20.28 -12.96 2.56
CA PRO A 167 19.04 -13.11 1.82
C PRO A 167 19.24 -12.48 0.44
N PRO A 168 18.96 -13.22 -0.65
CA PRO A 168 19.28 -12.76 -1.99
C PRO A 168 18.62 -11.41 -2.23
N ASN A 169 19.35 -10.46 -2.84
CA ASN A 169 18.82 -9.13 -3.14
C ASN A 169 17.64 -9.22 -4.12
N ARG A 170 16.42 -9.26 -3.57
CA ARG A 170 15.15 -9.40 -4.29
C ARG A 170 14.80 -8.20 -5.18
N LYS A 171 15.56 -7.11 -5.09
CA LYS A 171 15.40 -5.89 -5.90
C LYS A 171 16.33 -5.83 -7.11
N SER A 172 17.31 -6.74 -7.22
CA SER A 172 18.24 -6.75 -8.35
C SER A 172 17.56 -7.19 -9.65
N THR A 173 18.00 -6.62 -10.78
CA THR A 173 17.55 -7.04 -12.12
C THR A 173 17.88 -8.51 -12.37
N LYS A 174 19.05 -8.98 -11.94
CA LYS A 174 19.46 -10.39 -12.00
C LYS A 174 18.45 -11.32 -11.30
N TYR A 175 17.99 -10.96 -10.10
CA TYR A 175 16.97 -11.74 -9.39
C TYR A 175 15.66 -11.77 -10.17
N LEU A 176 15.22 -10.63 -10.70
CA LEU A 176 14.00 -10.57 -11.52
C LEU A 176 14.14 -11.44 -12.77
N THR A 177 15.25 -11.36 -13.49
CA THR A 177 15.56 -12.21 -14.65
C THR A 177 15.45 -13.68 -14.31
N GLU A 178 16.12 -14.14 -13.24
CA GLU A 178 16.07 -15.54 -12.82
C GLU A 178 14.63 -15.99 -12.52
N LYS A 179 13.84 -15.13 -11.86
CA LYS A 179 12.45 -15.44 -11.52
C LYS A 179 11.51 -15.39 -12.71
N VAL A 180 11.75 -14.52 -13.69
CA VAL A 180 11.01 -14.52 -14.95
C VAL A 180 11.37 -15.75 -15.77
N GLN A 181 12.66 -16.11 -15.86
CA GLN A 181 13.11 -17.31 -16.56
C GLN A 181 12.46 -18.58 -16.00
N GLN A 182 12.31 -18.69 -14.67
CA GLN A 182 11.58 -19.78 -14.01
C GLN A 182 10.09 -19.86 -14.38
N GLN A 183 9.48 -18.77 -14.86
CA GLN A 183 8.07 -18.73 -15.26
C GLN A 183 7.86 -19.02 -16.76
N LEU A 184 8.89 -18.82 -17.58
CA LEU A 184 8.89 -19.09 -19.04
C LEU A 184 9.06 -20.60 -19.34
N THR A 185 8.19 -21.43 -18.77
CA THR A 185 8.10 -22.84 -19.13
C THR A 185 7.59 -22.98 -20.57
N ASP A 186 7.90 -24.09 -21.25
CA ASP A 186 7.45 -24.27 -22.64
C ASP A 186 5.92 -24.28 -22.76
N GLU A 187 5.23 -24.84 -21.77
CA GLU A 187 3.77 -24.77 -21.63
C GLU A 187 3.27 -23.30 -21.54
N PHE A 188 3.96 -22.46 -20.77
CA PHE A 188 3.59 -21.06 -20.63
C PHE A 188 3.75 -20.31 -21.96
N VAL A 189 4.88 -20.54 -22.62
CA VAL A 189 5.18 -19.88 -23.89
C VAL A 189 4.24 -20.33 -25.00
N ALA A 190 3.90 -21.62 -25.04
CA ALA A 190 2.91 -22.15 -25.97
C ALA A 190 1.50 -21.52 -25.78
N GLY A 191 1.19 -21.08 -24.56
CA GLY A 191 -0.06 -20.39 -24.24
C GLY A 191 -0.06 -18.87 -24.41
N ILE A 192 1.06 -18.27 -24.85
CA ILE A 192 1.10 -16.83 -25.14
C ILE A 192 0.36 -16.54 -26.45
N LYS A 193 -0.58 -15.60 -26.37
CA LYS A 193 -1.47 -15.19 -27.45
C LYS A 193 -1.60 -13.67 -27.41
N PRO A 194 -1.90 -13.01 -28.56
CA PRO A 194 -2.08 -11.57 -28.59
C PRO A 194 -3.08 -11.11 -27.54
N SER A 195 -2.74 -10.09 -26.75
CA SER A 195 -3.64 -9.60 -25.69
C SER A 195 -4.96 -9.03 -26.19
N SER A 196 -5.07 -8.75 -27.49
CA SER A 196 -6.30 -8.35 -28.18
C SER A 196 -7.29 -9.50 -28.38
N GLU A 197 -6.82 -10.74 -28.35
CA GLU A 197 -7.70 -11.89 -28.46
C GLU A 197 -8.47 -12.11 -27.15
N PRO A 198 -9.79 -12.36 -27.20
CA PRO A 198 -10.58 -12.66 -26.00
C PRO A 198 -10.06 -13.88 -25.26
N GLY A 199 -10.05 -13.82 -23.93
CA GLY A 199 -9.70 -14.96 -23.08
C GLY A 199 -9.66 -14.57 -21.62
N ILE A 200 -9.13 -15.49 -20.80
CA ILE A 200 -9.03 -15.33 -19.35
C ILE A 200 -7.58 -15.59 -18.93
N TYR A 201 -6.99 -14.63 -18.24
CA TYR A 201 -5.68 -14.72 -17.60
C TYR A 201 -5.86 -14.85 -16.09
N ILE A 202 -5.05 -15.69 -15.45
CA ILE A 202 -5.03 -15.90 -14.01
C ILE A 202 -3.61 -15.78 -13.46
N PHE A 203 -3.49 -15.33 -12.21
CA PHE A 203 -2.22 -15.18 -11.50
C PHE A 203 -2.44 -15.09 -9.99
N GLY A 204 -1.37 -15.32 -9.22
CA GLY A 204 -1.44 -15.39 -7.75
C GLY A 204 -1.44 -16.83 -7.25
N ALA A 205 -2.13 -17.07 -6.13
CA ALA A 205 -2.13 -18.39 -5.48
C ALA A 205 -2.69 -19.50 -6.36
N ILE A 206 -3.64 -19.19 -7.26
CA ILE A 206 -4.39 -20.17 -8.04
C ILE A 206 -3.48 -21.03 -8.91
N ASN A 207 -2.53 -20.44 -9.60
CA ASN A 207 -1.55 -21.17 -10.41
C ASN A 207 -0.13 -21.06 -9.84
N ASN A 208 0.03 -20.46 -8.66
CA ASN A 208 1.32 -20.15 -8.03
C ASN A 208 2.26 -19.33 -8.94
N ARG A 209 1.72 -18.60 -9.92
CA ARG A 209 2.50 -17.80 -10.89
C ARG A 209 2.46 -16.32 -10.56
N ARG A 210 3.54 -15.65 -10.92
CA ARG A 210 3.75 -14.20 -10.70
C ARG A 210 3.38 -13.36 -11.92
N LEU A 211 3.12 -14.02 -13.04
CA LEU A 211 2.76 -13.42 -14.32
C LEU A 211 1.37 -13.92 -14.73
N PRO A 212 0.54 -13.05 -15.33
CA PRO A 212 -0.73 -13.45 -15.89
C PRO A 212 -0.52 -14.60 -16.88
N THR A 213 -1.23 -15.71 -16.67
CA THR A 213 -1.18 -16.90 -17.52
C THR A 213 -2.57 -17.16 -18.08
N ARG A 214 -2.65 -17.36 -19.40
CA ARG A 214 -3.92 -17.64 -20.07
C ARG A 214 -4.40 -19.05 -19.75
N ILE A 215 -5.70 -19.22 -19.54
CA ILE A 215 -6.33 -20.54 -19.44
C ILE A 215 -6.76 -20.94 -20.86
N LEU A 216 -6.00 -21.85 -21.48
CA LEU A 216 -6.17 -22.26 -22.89
C LEU A 216 -7.61 -22.64 -23.27
N TYR A 217 -8.35 -23.28 -22.35
CA TYR A 217 -9.75 -23.66 -22.59
C TYR A 217 -10.66 -22.46 -22.91
N PHE A 218 -10.37 -21.29 -22.34
CA PHE A 218 -11.18 -20.09 -22.51
C PHE A 218 -10.65 -19.16 -23.62
N ASP A 219 -9.70 -19.60 -24.42
CA ASP A 219 -9.18 -18.83 -25.55
C ASP A 219 -10.27 -18.55 -26.58
N GLY A 220 -10.33 -17.30 -27.05
CA GLY A 220 -11.39 -16.79 -27.92
C GLY A 220 -12.74 -16.57 -27.22
N MET A 221 -12.87 -16.93 -25.94
CA MET A 221 -14.12 -16.79 -25.21
C MET A 221 -14.25 -15.41 -24.57
N LYS A 222 -15.33 -14.70 -24.92
CA LYS A 222 -15.83 -13.57 -24.13
C LYS A 222 -16.72 -14.08 -23.00
N VAL A 223 -16.62 -13.48 -21.82
CA VAL A 223 -17.31 -13.92 -20.60
C VAL A 223 -18.25 -12.86 -20.06
N ASP A 224 -19.31 -13.28 -19.38
CA ASP A 224 -20.28 -12.38 -18.76
C ASP A 224 -19.74 -11.88 -17.41
N ASP A 225 -19.19 -12.78 -16.57
CA ASP A 225 -18.52 -12.43 -15.31
C ASP A 225 -17.53 -13.54 -14.87
N VAL A 226 -16.58 -13.18 -14.00
CA VAL A 226 -15.57 -14.10 -13.44
C VAL A 226 -15.40 -13.83 -11.95
N SER A 227 -15.46 -14.89 -11.14
CA SER A 227 -15.11 -14.86 -9.72
C SER A 227 -13.94 -15.79 -9.46
N VAL A 228 -12.96 -15.32 -8.69
CA VAL A 228 -11.71 -16.06 -8.42
C VAL A 228 -11.50 -16.18 -6.91
N ALA A 229 -11.26 -17.40 -6.44
CA ALA A 229 -10.83 -17.73 -5.08
C ALA A 229 -9.34 -18.10 -5.08
N ARG A 230 -8.82 -18.55 -3.93
CA ARG A 230 -7.42 -18.97 -3.79
C ARG A 230 -6.98 -19.99 -4.85
N ASP A 231 -7.71 -21.11 -5.00
CA ASP A 231 -7.35 -22.21 -5.91
C ASP A 231 -8.48 -22.61 -6.87
N TYR A 232 -9.50 -21.75 -7.02
CA TYR A 232 -10.70 -22.04 -7.77
C TYR A 232 -11.19 -20.80 -8.54
N ALA A 233 -11.74 -21.00 -9.73
CA ALA A 233 -12.36 -19.93 -10.51
C ALA A 233 -13.71 -20.38 -11.06
N VAL A 234 -14.62 -19.42 -11.10
CA VAL A 234 -15.95 -19.55 -11.69
C VAL A 234 -16.07 -18.55 -12.82
N VAL A 235 -16.53 -19.02 -13.98
CA VAL A 235 -16.72 -18.22 -15.17
C VAL A 235 -18.15 -18.41 -15.66
N ILE A 236 -18.86 -17.31 -15.91
CA ILE A 236 -20.13 -17.36 -16.63
C ILE A 236 -19.88 -16.93 -18.07
N SER A 237 -20.36 -17.74 -19.02
CA SER A 237 -20.42 -17.30 -20.41
C SER A 237 -21.59 -17.94 -21.16
N ASN A 238 -22.41 -17.10 -21.79
CA ASN A 238 -23.46 -17.51 -22.72
C ASN A 238 -24.49 -18.45 -22.08
N GLY A 239 -24.88 -18.14 -20.84
CA GLY A 239 -25.81 -18.96 -20.07
C GLY A 239 -25.23 -20.30 -19.59
N LYS A 240 -23.91 -20.50 -19.67
CA LYS A 240 -23.20 -21.62 -19.05
C LYS A 240 -22.37 -21.16 -17.86
N LEU A 241 -22.36 -22.01 -16.84
CA LEU A 241 -21.44 -21.96 -15.72
C LEU A 241 -20.24 -22.84 -16.05
N TYR A 242 -19.04 -22.31 -15.87
CA TYR A 242 -17.79 -23.06 -15.92
C TYR A 242 -17.12 -22.98 -14.56
N GLN A 243 -16.79 -24.15 -14.03
CA GLN A 243 -16.06 -24.34 -12.79
C GLN A 243 -14.67 -24.86 -13.13
N TRP A 244 -13.63 -24.18 -12.67
CA TRP A 244 -12.25 -24.50 -13.02
C TRP A 244 -11.33 -24.40 -11.81
N SER A 245 -10.42 -25.36 -11.70
CA SER A 245 -9.26 -25.27 -10.83
C SER A 245 -8.05 -25.86 -11.56
N PRO A 246 -6.81 -25.52 -11.17
CA PRO A 246 -5.61 -26.13 -11.74
C PRO A 246 -5.51 -27.65 -11.48
N LYS A 247 -6.32 -28.18 -10.55
CA LYS A 247 -6.38 -29.61 -10.25
C LYS A 247 -7.32 -30.38 -11.19
N MET A 248 -8.06 -29.68 -12.05
CA MET A 248 -8.98 -30.26 -13.03
C MET A 248 -8.34 -30.30 -14.41
N ASP A 249 -8.44 -31.43 -15.10
CA ASP A 249 -7.95 -31.56 -16.48
C ASP A 249 -8.69 -30.63 -17.44
N THR A 250 -10.01 -30.49 -17.25
CA THR A 250 -10.88 -29.60 -18.03
C THR A 250 -11.92 -28.92 -17.14
N PRO A 251 -12.34 -27.68 -17.45
CA PRO A 251 -13.41 -27.03 -16.70
C PRO A 251 -14.71 -27.83 -16.76
N GLN A 252 -15.38 -27.98 -15.61
CA GLN A 252 -16.71 -28.54 -15.57
C GLN A 252 -17.71 -27.50 -16.07
N SER A 253 -18.39 -27.80 -17.18
CA SER A 253 -19.42 -26.92 -17.74
C SER A 253 -20.83 -27.39 -17.38
N THR A 254 -21.71 -26.47 -17.00
CA THR A 254 -23.12 -26.74 -16.69
C THR A 254 -24.00 -25.66 -17.31
N ARG A 255 -25.03 -26.06 -18.07
CA ARG A 255 -25.99 -25.11 -18.63
C ARG A 255 -26.90 -24.59 -17.51
N MET A 256 -26.97 -23.28 -17.37
CA MET A 256 -27.86 -22.65 -16.41
C MET A 256 -29.25 -22.46 -17.05
N PRO A 257 -30.35 -22.62 -16.30
CA PRO A 257 -31.70 -22.34 -16.80
C PRO A 257 -32.05 -20.85 -16.81
N PHE A 258 -31.12 -20.00 -16.37
CA PHE A 258 -31.26 -18.55 -16.33
C PHE A 258 -29.99 -17.87 -16.86
N LYS A 259 -30.13 -16.60 -17.25
CA LYS A 259 -28.99 -15.72 -17.54
C LYS A 259 -28.56 -15.01 -16.25
N ALA A 260 -27.29 -15.12 -15.90
CA ALA A 260 -26.69 -14.44 -14.75
C ALA A 260 -25.87 -13.22 -15.19
N THR A 261 -25.88 -12.18 -14.36
CA THR A 261 -25.13 -10.93 -14.57
C THR A 261 -23.91 -10.81 -13.66
N LYS A 262 -23.89 -11.54 -12.55
CA LYS A 262 -22.81 -11.56 -11.56
C LYS A 262 -22.67 -12.95 -10.96
N CYS A 263 -21.45 -13.39 -10.70
CA CYS A 263 -21.16 -14.59 -9.91
C CYS A 263 -20.27 -14.27 -8.71
N HIS A 264 -20.36 -15.13 -7.69
CA HIS A 264 -19.44 -15.15 -6.57
C HIS A 264 -19.17 -16.59 -6.15
N VAL A 265 -17.91 -16.93 -5.91
CA VAL A 265 -17.52 -18.24 -5.36
C VAL A 265 -17.19 -18.10 -3.89
N SER A 266 -17.83 -18.92 -3.06
CA SER A 266 -17.50 -19.09 -1.63
C SER A 266 -16.74 -20.41 -1.41
N ASP A 267 -16.53 -20.79 -0.15
CA ASP A 267 -15.85 -22.04 0.19
C ASP A 267 -16.64 -23.26 -0.31
N ASN A 268 -17.97 -23.22 -0.22
CA ASN A 268 -18.82 -24.37 -0.53
C ASN A 268 -19.77 -24.17 -1.72
N PHE A 269 -20.15 -22.93 -2.01
CA PHE A 269 -21.21 -22.61 -2.97
C PHE A 269 -20.76 -21.59 -4.01
N ILE A 270 -21.52 -21.52 -5.08
CA ILE A 270 -21.42 -20.51 -6.12
C ILE A 270 -22.76 -19.79 -6.18
N TYR A 271 -22.72 -18.47 -6.05
CA TYR A 271 -23.90 -17.61 -6.05
C TYR A 271 -23.99 -16.82 -7.34
N PHE A 272 -25.23 -16.55 -7.77
CA PHE A 272 -25.54 -15.86 -9.01
C PHE A 272 -26.59 -14.79 -8.81
N LEU A 273 -26.36 -13.59 -9.34
CA LEU A 273 -27.42 -12.64 -9.59
C LEU A 273 -27.97 -12.86 -10.99
N THR A 274 -29.27 -13.18 -11.10
CA THR A 274 -29.93 -13.39 -12.39
C THR A 274 -30.37 -12.07 -13.02
N THR A 275 -30.48 -12.03 -14.35
CA THR A 275 -31.07 -10.91 -15.11
C THR A 275 -32.49 -10.54 -14.67
N LYS A 276 -33.22 -11.47 -14.05
CA LYS A 276 -34.56 -11.25 -13.47
C LYS A 276 -34.52 -10.64 -12.08
N GLY A 277 -33.35 -10.46 -11.48
CA GLY A 277 -33.17 -9.91 -10.13
C GLY A 277 -33.52 -10.90 -9.01
N GLN A 278 -33.30 -12.20 -9.26
CA GLN A 278 -33.31 -13.27 -8.25
C GLN A 278 -31.87 -13.70 -7.95
N VAL A 279 -31.61 -14.18 -6.73
CA VAL A 279 -30.31 -14.73 -6.34
C VAL A 279 -30.40 -16.25 -6.26
N ALA A 280 -29.60 -16.93 -7.08
CA ALA A 280 -29.53 -18.40 -7.13
C ALA A 280 -28.19 -18.89 -6.60
N TYR A 281 -28.13 -20.14 -6.15
CA TYR A 281 -26.89 -20.78 -5.71
C TYR A 281 -26.82 -22.26 -6.05
N THR A 282 -25.61 -22.76 -6.26
CA THR A 282 -25.28 -24.17 -6.57
C THR A 282 -24.05 -24.58 -5.75
N PRO A 283 -23.90 -25.86 -5.36
CA PRO A 283 -22.66 -26.35 -4.76
C PRO A 283 -21.51 -26.24 -5.76
N ARG A 284 -20.30 -26.05 -5.22
CA ARG A 284 -19.06 -26.20 -6.01
C ARG A 284 -18.85 -27.66 -6.41
N ALA A 285 -18.16 -27.88 -7.52
CA ALA A 285 -17.82 -29.21 -8.03
C ALA A 285 -17.00 -30.05 -7.04
N ASP A 286 -16.17 -29.39 -6.24
CA ASP A 286 -15.21 -29.98 -5.31
C ASP A 286 -15.69 -29.96 -3.85
N THR A 287 -16.89 -29.44 -3.58
CA THR A 287 -17.43 -29.43 -2.21
C THR A 287 -17.85 -30.83 -1.78
N ARG A 288 -17.72 -31.08 -0.48
CA ARG A 288 -18.23 -32.30 0.18
C ARG A 288 -19.56 -32.06 0.90
N VAL A 289 -20.06 -30.83 0.87
CA VAL A 289 -21.33 -30.48 1.53
C VAL A 289 -22.49 -31.08 0.75
N GLU A 290 -23.39 -31.77 1.46
CA GLU A 290 -24.59 -32.32 0.85
C GLU A 290 -25.51 -31.19 0.40
N PHE A 291 -25.86 -31.18 -0.89
CA PHE A 291 -26.78 -30.22 -1.46
C PHE A 291 -28.18 -30.82 -1.55
N GLN A 292 -29.17 -30.14 -0.97
CA GLN A 292 -30.58 -30.52 -1.05
C GLN A 292 -31.27 -29.73 -2.17
N PRO A 293 -31.43 -30.31 -3.37
CA PRO A 293 -32.00 -29.61 -4.51
C PRO A 293 -33.51 -29.38 -4.34
N GLN A 294 -33.96 -28.16 -4.63
CA GLN A 294 -35.37 -27.83 -4.71
C GLN A 294 -35.99 -28.51 -5.93
N ALA A 295 -37.15 -29.12 -5.72
CA ALA A 295 -37.94 -29.73 -6.78
C ALA A 295 -38.86 -28.67 -7.42
N THR A 296 -38.92 -28.66 -8.75
CA THR A 296 -39.85 -27.81 -9.51
C THR A 296 -40.74 -28.65 -10.41
N ARG A 297 -41.85 -28.09 -10.87
CA ARG A 297 -42.64 -28.70 -11.96
C ARG A 297 -42.18 -28.14 -13.29
N ASN A 298 -41.85 -29.02 -14.23
CA ASN A 298 -41.62 -28.61 -15.61
C ASN A 298 -42.94 -28.27 -16.31
N TRP A 299 -42.87 -27.84 -17.57
CA TRP A 299 -44.05 -27.45 -18.35
C TRP A 299 -45.02 -28.62 -18.61
N LEU A 300 -44.58 -29.87 -18.48
CA LEU A 300 -45.39 -31.09 -18.54
C LEU A 300 -45.99 -31.48 -17.17
N GLY A 301 -45.80 -30.67 -16.12
CA GLY A 301 -46.26 -30.95 -14.77
C GLY A 301 -45.44 -32.00 -14.01
N LEU A 302 -44.36 -32.52 -14.60
CA LEU A 302 -43.48 -33.50 -13.97
C LEU A 302 -42.52 -32.82 -12.99
N THR A 303 -42.33 -33.46 -11.84
CA THR A 303 -41.37 -33.00 -10.83
C THR A 303 -39.94 -33.26 -11.30
N VAL A 304 -39.14 -32.21 -11.40
CA VAL A 304 -37.71 -32.27 -11.75
C VAL A 304 -36.89 -31.67 -10.62
N LYS A 305 -35.85 -32.38 -10.17
CA LYS A 305 -34.86 -31.84 -9.23
C LYS A 305 -33.92 -30.90 -9.96
N GLN A 306 -33.73 -29.70 -9.44
CA GLN A 306 -32.82 -28.70 -10.01
C GLN A 306 -31.41 -28.87 -9.44
N ASN A 307 -30.38 -28.47 -10.18
CA ASN A 307 -29.00 -28.49 -9.67
C ASN A 307 -28.63 -27.18 -8.94
N PHE A 308 -29.62 -26.35 -8.60
CA PHE A 308 -29.45 -25.05 -7.96
C PHE A 308 -30.73 -24.74 -7.17
N ASN A 309 -30.62 -23.80 -6.24
CA ASN A 309 -31.74 -23.28 -5.44
C ASN A 309 -31.78 -21.75 -5.53
N TYR A 310 -32.90 -21.14 -5.16
CA TYR A 310 -33.00 -19.69 -4.98
C TYR A 310 -32.95 -19.32 -3.50
N LEU A 311 -32.31 -18.19 -3.20
CA LEU A 311 -32.38 -17.57 -1.87
C LEU A 311 -33.79 -17.02 -1.63
N SER A 312 -34.27 -17.18 -0.40
CA SER A 312 -35.55 -16.61 0.03
C SER A 312 -35.38 -15.16 0.48
N PHE A 313 -36.30 -14.29 0.08
CA PHE A 313 -36.34 -12.89 0.47
C PHE A 313 -37.67 -12.54 1.14
N ASP A 314 -37.59 -12.12 2.40
CA ASP A 314 -38.75 -11.71 3.17
C ASP A 314 -39.32 -10.40 2.60
N SER A 315 -40.61 -10.34 2.27
CA SER A 315 -41.31 -9.06 2.08
C SER A 315 -40.78 -8.17 0.94
N LEU A 316 -40.41 -8.75 -0.21
CA LEU A 316 -40.21 -7.97 -1.44
C LEU A 316 -41.55 -7.34 -1.87
N ALA A 317 -41.56 -6.04 -2.11
CA ALA A 317 -42.76 -5.38 -2.61
C ALA A 317 -43.06 -5.79 -4.06
N SER A 318 -44.30 -5.62 -4.52
CA SER A 318 -44.65 -5.88 -5.91
C SER A 318 -43.74 -5.10 -6.88
N GLY A 319 -43.20 -5.80 -7.89
CA GLY A 319 -42.24 -5.27 -8.87
C GLY A 319 -40.84 -4.95 -8.33
N GLU A 320 -40.57 -5.25 -7.06
CA GLU A 320 -39.23 -5.12 -6.48
C GLU A 320 -38.37 -6.33 -6.80
N LYS A 321 -37.12 -6.07 -7.17
CA LYS A 321 -36.16 -7.10 -7.55
C LYS A 321 -34.77 -6.74 -7.04
N ILE A 322 -33.92 -7.75 -6.87
CA ILE A 322 -32.53 -7.55 -6.46
C ILE A 322 -31.77 -6.94 -7.64
N ALA A 323 -31.16 -5.78 -7.40
CA ALA A 323 -30.39 -5.03 -8.37
C ALA A 323 -28.89 -5.27 -8.23
N ASP A 324 -28.40 -5.48 -7.01
CA ASP A 324 -27.02 -5.86 -6.73
C ASP A 324 -26.93 -6.74 -5.49
N VAL A 325 -25.87 -7.52 -5.40
CA VAL A 325 -25.56 -8.38 -4.26
C VAL A 325 -24.05 -8.38 -4.02
N SER A 326 -23.67 -8.29 -2.76
CA SER A 326 -22.29 -8.39 -2.31
C SER A 326 -22.20 -9.52 -1.29
N PHE A 327 -21.14 -10.32 -1.37
CA PHE A 327 -20.94 -11.50 -0.54
C PHE A 327 -19.71 -11.31 0.32
N GLY A 328 -19.87 -11.49 1.62
CA GLY A 328 -18.76 -11.69 2.54
C GLY A 328 -18.46 -13.17 2.70
N LYS A 329 -17.62 -13.52 3.68
CA LYS A 329 -17.17 -14.90 3.88
C LYS A 329 -18.31 -15.86 4.25
N SER A 330 -19.36 -15.34 4.89
CA SER A 330 -20.47 -16.15 5.43
C SER A 330 -21.82 -15.45 5.44
N HIS A 331 -21.89 -14.26 4.86
CA HIS A 331 -23.10 -13.48 4.75
C HIS A 331 -23.18 -12.82 3.38
N LEU A 332 -24.37 -12.33 3.06
CA LEU A 332 -24.60 -11.49 1.90
C LEU A 332 -25.30 -10.20 2.31
N LEU A 333 -25.07 -9.16 1.52
CA LEU A 333 -25.85 -7.93 1.50
C LEU A 333 -26.46 -7.77 0.11
N ALA A 334 -27.76 -7.58 0.04
CA ALA A 334 -28.49 -7.41 -1.21
C ALA A 334 -29.16 -6.04 -1.26
N LEU A 335 -29.10 -5.41 -2.44
CA LEU A 335 -29.67 -4.12 -2.75
C LEU A 335 -30.78 -4.30 -3.78
N THR A 336 -31.97 -3.78 -3.48
CA THR A 336 -33.10 -3.83 -4.44
C THR A 336 -33.09 -2.64 -5.41
N ASN A 337 -33.82 -2.76 -6.51
CA ASN A 337 -34.06 -1.65 -7.44
C ASN A 337 -34.80 -0.46 -6.81
N LYS A 338 -35.44 -0.64 -5.65
CA LYS A 338 -36.06 0.44 -4.87
C LYS A 338 -35.08 1.07 -3.87
N GLY A 339 -33.90 0.50 -3.69
CA GLY A 339 -32.87 0.99 -2.77
C GLY A 339 -33.03 0.44 -1.34
N ARG A 340 -33.76 -0.67 -1.15
CA ARG A 340 -33.87 -1.37 0.14
C ARG A 340 -32.73 -2.36 0.30
N LEU A 341 -32.30 -2.57 1.54
CA LEU A 341 -31.26 -3.50 1.93
C LEU A 341 -31.82 -4.74 2.62
N TYR A 342 -31.18 -5.85 2.29
CA TYR A 342 -31.46 -7.20 2.79
C TYR A 342 -30.16 -7.87 3.18
N VAL A 343 -30.19 -8.68 4.24
CA VAL A 343 -29.02 -9.39 4.73
C VAL A 343 -29.35 -10.87 4.92
N GLY A 344 -28.41 -11.75 4.60
CA GLY A 344 -28.61 -13.19 4.67
C GLY A 344 -27.37 -13.93 5.17
N ALA A 345 -27.56 -15.09 5.78
CA ALA A 345 -26.48 -16.01 6.08
C ALA A 345 -26.28 -16.95 4.87
N THR A 346 -25.04 -17.03 4.38
CA THR A 346 -24.68 -17.90 3.25
C THR A 346 -23.99 -19.18 3.73
N GLU A 347 -23.27 -19.11 4.84
CA GLU A 347 -22.57 -20.25 5.45
C GLU A 347 -22.64 -20.18 6.98
N SER A 348 -22.42 -21.33 7.64
CA SER A 348 -22.49 -21.43 9.10
C SER A 348 -21.22 -20.89 9.76
N VAL A 349 -21.21 -19.61 10.14
CA VAL A 349 -20.04 -18.96 10.77
C VAL A 349 -20.44 -18.05 11.94
N ALA A 350 -19.45 -17.70 12.75
CA ALA A 350 -19.56 -16.79 13.88
C ALA A 350 -20.22 -15.45 13.52
N ASN A 351 -21.09 -15.00 14.43
CA ASN A 351 -21.77 -13.73 14.33
C ASN A 351 -20.91 -12.62 14.97
N TYR A 352 -20.38 -11.74 14.14
CA TYR A 352 -19.62 -10.53 14.49
C TYR A 352 -20.46 -9.26 14.34
N GLY A 353 -21.78 -9.40 14.19
CA GLY A 353 -22.70 -8.29 13.96
C GLY A 353 -22.91 -7.94 12.49
N GLN A 354 -22.43 -8.76 11.55
CA GLN A 354 -22.55 -8.55 10.10
C GLN A 354 -24.01 -8.49 9.62
N PHE A 355 -24.97 -8.99 10.40
CA PHE A 355 -26.38 -8.95 10.05
C PHE A 355 -27.05 -7.59 10.32
N GLY A 356 -26.48 -6.76 11.20
CA GLY A 356 -27.00 -5.40 11.41
C GLY A 356 -28.41 -5.30 12.00
N LEU A 357 -28.99 -6.41 12.48
CA LEU A 357 -30.32 -6.46 13.10
C LEU A 357 -30.19 -6.60 14.62
N PRO A 358 -30.95 -5.83 15.42
CA PRO A 358 -30.90 -5.94 16.89
C PRO A 358 -31.14 -7.36 17.40
N SER A 359 -32.08 -8.09 16.80
CA SER A 359 -32.40 -9.48 17.16
C SER A 359 -31.31 -10.48 16.79
N LEU A 360 -30.44 -10.14 15.83
CA LEU A 360 -29.28 -10.92 15.42
C LEU A 360 -27.98 -10.32 15.96
N SER A 361 -28.05 -9.46 16.97
CA SER A 361 -26.85 -8.89 17.56
C SER A 361 -26.08 -9.97 18.34
N PRO A 362 -24.73 -10.02 18.27
CA PRO A 362 -23.92 -10.89 19.12
C PRO A 362 -24.14 -10.62 20.62
N PHE A 363 -24.63 -9.43 20.96
CA PHE A 363 -24.94 -8.99 22.33
C PHE A 363 -26.43 -9.15 22.70
N ALA A 364 -27.27 -9.69 21.81
CA ALA A 364 -28.66 -9.95 22.12
C ALA A 364 -28.77 -11.02 23.23
N LYS A 365 -29.67 -10.80 24.19
CA LYS A 365 -29.96 -11.78 25.26
C LYS A 365 -30.52 -13.08 24.66
N ASP A 366 -31.48 -12.92 23.77
CA ASP A 366 -32.09 -14.01 23.01
C ASP A 366 -31.56 -13.95 21.58
N LYS A 367 -30.62 -14.83 21.26
CA LYS A 367 -30.02 -14.88 19.92
C LYS A 367 -31.02 -15.54 18.97
N ALA A 368 -31.72 -14.73 18.19
CA ALA A 368 -32.47 -15.27 17.06
C ALA A 368 -31.48 -15.90 16.07
N ASN A 369 -31.81 -17.09 15.58
CA ASN A 369 -31.03 -17.72 14.53
C ASN A 369 -31.55 -17.25 13.17
N LEU A 370 -30.63 -16.86 12.29
CA LEU A 370 -30.93 -16.70 10.88
C LEU A 370 -30.67 -18.05 10.21
N ALA A 371 -31.68 -18.62 9.56
CA ALA A 371 -31.48 -19.85 8.81
C ALA A 371 -30.56 -19.57 7.61
N LEU A 372 -29.78 -20.59 7.24
CA LEU A 372 -28.94 -20.51 6.05
C LEU A 372 -29.82 -20.34 4.82
N PHE A 373 -29.35 -19.53 3.86
CA PHE A 373 -30.01 -19.28 2.58
C PHE A 373 -31.34 -18.51 2.68
N GLU A 374 -31.65 -17.94 3.86
CA GLU A 374 -32.73 -17.00 4.08
C GLU A 374 -32.20 -15.58 4.26
N THR A 375 -32.92 -14.60 3.74
CA THR A 375 -32.56 -13.18 3.85
C THR A 375 -33.65 -12.39 4.57
N LYS A 376 -33.23 -11.47 5.44
CA LYS A 376 -34.08 -10.57 6.22
C LYS A 376 -33.92 -9.14 5.76
N GLU A 377 -35.03 -8.42 5.75
CA GLU A 377 -35.01 -6.98 5.55
C GLU A 377 -34.27 -6.27 6.71
N MET A 378 -33.62 -5.16 6.40
CA MET A 378 -33.05 -4.23 7.38
C MET A 378 -33.93 -2.99 7.62
N PRO A 379 -35.07 -3.08 8.34
CA PRO A 379 -36.07 -2.00 8.41
C PRO A 379 -35.54 -0.71 9.07
N LEU A 380 -34.67 -0.83 10.09
CA LEU A 380 -34.08 0.32 10.77
C LEU A 380 -33.10 1.10 9.88
N LEU A 381 -32.51 0.43 8.90
CA LEU A 381 -31.59 1.05 7.95
C LEU A 381 -32.33 1.53 6.69
N ASN A 382 -33.34 0.78 6.24
CA ASN A 382 -34.21 1.13 5.12
C ASN A 382 -35.15 2.30 5.41
N ASN A 383 -35.27 2.72 6.67
CA ASN A 383 -36.15 3.81 7.05
C ASN A 383 -35.47 4.76 8.03
N GLU A 384 -36.01 5.97 8.11
CA GLU A 384 -35.59 7.00 9.04
C GLU A 384 -36.79 7.69 9.67
N VAL A 385 -36.63 8.13 10.91
CA VAL A 385 -37.69 8.80 11.65
C VAL A 385 -37.48 10.31 11.56
N ILE A 386 -38.35 10.98 10.80
CA ILE A 386 -38.33 12.44 10.63
C ILE A 386 -39.34 13.06 11.61
N HIS A 387 -38.87 14.00 12.43
CA HIS A 387 -39.72 14.73 13.35
C HIS A 387 -40.23 16.01 12.67
N LYS A 388 -41.53 16.07 12.35
CA LYS A 388 -42.20 17.26 11.81
C LYS A 388 -43.26 17.75 12.78
N LYS A 389 -43.13 18.99 13.28
CA LYS A 389 -44.13 19.67 14.13
C LYS A 389 -44.70 18.76 15.25
N LYS A 390 -43.82 18.14 16.04
CA LYS A 390 -44.13 17.20 17.15
C LYS A 390 -44.70 15.82 16.74
N LYS A 391 -44.73 15.45 15.45
CA LYS A 391 -45.05 14.08 14.99
C LYS A 391 -43.82 13.40 14.39
N ALA A 392 -43.58 12.16 14.78
CA ALA A 392 -42.59 11.29 14.17
C ALA A 392 -43.21 10.61 12.92
N VAL A 393 -42.58 10.79 11.76
CA VAL A 393 -43.00 10.17 10.50
C VAL A 393 -41.87 9.29 10.00
N LEU A 394 -42.20 8.05 9.61
CA LEU A 394 -41.25 7.14 8.98
C LEU A 394 -41.08 7.51 7.51
N SER A 395 -39.84 7.70 7.08
CA SER A 395 -39.47 8.01 5.70
C SER A 395 -38.52 6.93 5.17
N PRO A 396 -38.68 6.45 3.93
CA PRO A 396 -37.79 5.45 3.36
C PRO A 396 -36.40 6.05 3.04
N ARG A 397 -35.35 5.35 3.43
CA ARG A 397 -33.96 5.61 3.03
C ARG A 397 -33.61 4.73 1.84
N ARG A 398 -33.04 5.34 0.79
CA ARG A 398 -32.66 4.63 -0.44
C ARG A 398 -31.16 4.51 -0.53
N PHE A 399 -30.68 3.28 -0.72
CA PHE A 399 -29.27 2.96 -0.94
C PHE A 399 -28.92 2.90 -2.43
N THR A 400 -27.69 3.29 -2.76
CA THR A 400 -27.20 3.36 -4.14
C THR A 400 -26.00 2.47 -4.41
N SER A 401 -25.23 2.10 -3.39
CA SER A 401 -24.11 1.17 -3.53
C SER A 401 -23.86 0.44 -2.20
N ILE A 402 -23.46 -0.82 -2.31
CA ILE A 402 -23.20 -1.73 -1.20
C ILE A 402 -21.87 -2.45 -1.44
N ALA A 403 -21.19 -2.83 -0.36
CA ALA A 403 -20.07 -3.76 -0.40
C ALA A 403 -19.94 -4.51 0.93
N THR A 404 -19.27 -5.65 0.89
CA THR A 404 -19.08 -6.56 2.03
C THR A 404 -17.61 -6.92 2.14
N GLY A 405 -17.03 -6.82 3.33
CA GLY A 405 -15.81 -7.55 3.63
C GLY A 405 -16.12 -8.95 4.16
N ASP A 406 -15.13 -9.58 4.79
CA ASP A 406 -15.27 -10.93 5.34
C ASP A 406 -16.44 -11.02 6.33
N PHE A 407 -16.54 -10.03 7.22
CA PHE A 407 -17.49 -10.01 8.35
C PHE A 407 -18.03 -8.61 8.66
N HIS A 408 -17.94 -7.68 7.72
CA HIS A 408 -18.48 -6.34 7.84
C HIS A 408 -19.14 -5.90 6.53
N ASN A 409 -19.90 -4.82 6.62
CA ASN A 409 -20.64 -4.26 5.51
C ASN A 409 -20.42 -2.76 5.46
N VAL A 410 -20.44 -2.23 4.25
CA VAL A 410 -20.50 -0.80 3.96
C VAL A 410 -21.58 -0.55 2.93
N ALA A 411 -22.34 0.52 3.11
CA ALA A 411 -23.38 0.93 2.17
C ALA A 411 -23.42 2.45 2.09
N VAL A 412 -23.74 3.00 0.93
CA VAL A 412 -23.95 4.44 0.76
C VAL A 412 -25.39 4.71 0.36
N ASP A 413 -26.01 5.67 1.03
CA ASP A 413 -27.35 6.13 0.71
C ASP A 413 -27.36 7.22 -0.36
N SER A 414 -28.55 7.52 -0.89
CA SER A 414 -28.76 8.54 -1.92
C SER A 414 -28.35 9.96 -1.50
N THR A 415 -28.14 10.21 -0.21
CA THR A 415 -27.63 11.49 0.31
C THR A 415 -26.10 11.56 0.31
N GLY A 416 -25.43 10.43 0.08
CA GLY A 416 -23.97 10.30 0.15
C GLY A 416 -23.47 9.94 1.55
N THR A 417 -24.35 9.57 2.49
CA THR A 417 -23.96 9.10 3.82
C THR A 417 -23.54 7.64 3.73
N ILE A 418 -22.36 7.31 4.26
CA ILE A 418 -21.89 5.93 4.38
C ILE A 418 -22.35 5.35 5.70
N TRP A 419 -22.86 4.12 5.65
CA TRP A 419 -23.24 3.30 6.78
C TRP A 419 -22.34 2.07 6.84
N ALA A 420 -21.87 1.73 8.04
CA ALA A 420 -21.07 0.52 8.26
C ALA A 420 -21.44 -0.22 9.55
N TRP A 421 -21.26 -1.54 9.52
CA TRP A 421 -21.52 -2.46 10.63
C TRP A 421 -20.82 -3.81 10.44
N GLY A 422 -20.77 -4.61 11.50
CA GLY A 422 -20.09 -5.89 11.59
C GLY A 422 -18.76 -5.78 12.34
N LYS A 423 -17.80 -6.61 11.95
CA LYS A 423 -16.47 -6.62 12.57
C LYS A 423 -15.72 -5.30 12.31
N ASN A 424 -15.04 -4.78 13.32
CA ASN A 424 -14.34 -3.49 13.30
C ASN A 424 -12.98 -3.53 14.04
N ASN A 425 -12.36 -4.69 14.19
CA ASN A 425 -11.07 -4.82 14.90
C ASN A 425 -9.88 -4.12 14.19
N HIS A 426 -10.01 -3.81 12.89
CA HIS A 426 -9.03 -3.06 12.09
C HIS A 426 -9.50 -1.67 11.68
N GLY A 427 -10.66 -1.21 12.19
CA GLY A 427 -11.25 0.06 11.82
C GLY A 427 -11.99 0.02 10.48
N GLN A 428 -12.31 -1.17 9.96
CA GLN A 428 -12.95 -1.38 8.66
C GLN A 428 -14.40 -0.86 8.58
N CYS A 429 -15.01 -0.49 9.71
CA CYS A 429 -16.28 0.24 9.78
C CYS A 429 -16.10 1.76 9.90
N GLY A 430 -14.88 2.30 9.75
CA GLY A 430 -14.62 3.74 9.81
C GLY A 430 -14.81 4.35 11.21
N LYS A 431 -14.62 3.54 12.25
CA LYS A 431 -14.79 3.91 13.66
C LYS A 431 -13.58 3.52 14.49
N GLU A 432 -13.31 4.31 15.53
CA GLU A 432 -12.23 4.03 16.46
C GLU A 432 -12.37 2.65 17.10
N THR A 433 -11.23 1.97 17.18
CA THR A 433 -11.12 0.59 17.64
C THR A 433 -10.64 0.58 19.09
N SER A 434 -11.44 -0.03 19.95
CA SER A 434 -11.15 -0.36 21.33
C SER A 434 -11.75 -1.73 21.61
N TYR A 435 -11.39 -2.35 22.73
CA TYR A 435 -11.97 -3.63 23.15
C TYR A 435 -13.52 -3.64 23.13
N GLN A 436 -14.15 -2.49 23.40
CA GLN A 436 -15.60 -2.35 23.40
C GLN A 436 -16.21 -2.10 22.01
N SER A 437 -15.42 -1.65 21.04
CA SER A 437 -15.87 -1.24 19.70
C SER A 437 -15.35 -2.10 18.56
N GLU A 438 -14.70 -3.23 18.87
CA GLU A 438 -14.22 -4.22 17.88
C GLU A 438 -15.36 -4.84 17.07
N LEU A 439 -16.61 -4.78 17.58
CA LEU A 439 -17.81 -5.18 16.87
C LEU A 439 -18.78 -3.98 16.81
N GLN A 440 -19.33 -3.73 15.64
CA GLN A 440 -20.33 -2.69 15.38
C GLN A 440 -21.61 -3.38 14.86
N PRO A 441 -22.39 -4.08 15.69
CA PRO A 441 -23.50 -4.91 15.21
C PRO A 441 -24.74 -4.14 14.77
N ILE A 442 -24.73 -2.81 14.89
CA ILE A 442 -25.81 -1.94 14.48
C ILE A 442 -25.27 -0.99 13.40
N PRO A 443 -25.91 -0.92 12.22
CA PRO A 443 -25.60 0.05 11.18
C PRO A 443 -25.50 1.46 11.74
N SER A 444 -24.42 2.13 11.39
CA SER A 444 -24.16 3.47 11.90
C SER A 444 -23.42 4.29 10.85
N PRO A 445 -23.66 5.61 10.81
CA PRO A 445 -23.03 6.47 9.83
C PRO A 445 -21.54 6.64 10.13
N ILE A 446 -20.72 6.69 9.08
CA ILE A 446 -19.30 7.06 9.16
C ILE A 446 -19.19 8.58 9.04
N GLY A 447 -18.50 9.21 9.98
CA GLY A 447 -18.23 10.64 9.94
C GLY A 447 -17.06 10.98 9.03
N PHE A 448 -17.32 11.55 7.85
CA PHE A 448 -16.30 12.18 7.02
C PHE A 448 -16.24 13.67 7.29
N SER A 449 -15.03 14.23 7.44
CA SER A 449 -14.91 15.69 7.50
C SER A 449 -15.18 16.30 6.13
N LYS A 450 -15.70 17.53 6.09
CA LYS A 450 -15.90 18.27 4.82
C LYS A 450 -14.61 18.36 3.98
N SER A 451 -13.46 18.43 4.64
CA SER A 451 -12.14 18.44 4.00
C SER A 451 -11.79 17.09 3.34
N MET A 452 -12.15 15.95 3.97
CA MET A 452 -12.00 14.63 3.35
C MET A 452 -12.86 14.48 2.11
N LEU A 453 -14.07 15.05 2.13
CA LEU A 453 -15.01 14.96 1.02
C LEU A 453 -14.69 15.91 -0.13
N LYS A 454 -13.75 16.86 0.04
CA LYS A 454 -13.34 17.78 -1.03
C LYS A 454 -14.55 18.53 -1.63
N GLY A 455 -15.41 19.04 -0.73
CA GLY A 455 -16.67 19.71 -1.10
C GLY A 455 -17.72 18.80 -1.78
N GLY A 456 -17.42 17.51 -1.94
CA GLY A 456 -18.18 16.55 -2.71
C GLY A 456 -19.02 15.58 -1.88
N LYS A 457 -19.43 14.48 -2.53
CA LYS A 457 -20.19 13.41 -1.91
C LYS A 457 -19.65 12.03 -2.27
N VAL A 458 -19.90 11.07 -1.40
CA VAL A 458 -19.59 9.67 -1.66
C VAL A 458 -20.57 9.11 -2.68
N THR A 459 -20.05 8.41 -3.69
CA THR A 459 -20.85 7.87 -4.80
C THR A 459 -20.87 6.35 -4.83
N LYS A 460 -19.77 5.70 -4.45
CA LYS A 460 -19.63 4.24 -4.42
C LYS A 460 -18.82 3.78 -3.20
N VAL A 461 -19.09 2.56 -2.75
CA VAL A 461 -18.31 1.89 -1.72
C VAL A 461 -17.80 0.55 -2.24
N PHE A 462 -16.63 0.14 -1.75
CA PHE A 462 -16.01 -1.15 -2.05
C PHE A 462 -15.47 -1.75 -0.76
N ALA A 463 -15.50 -3.05 -0.63
CA ALA A 463 -14.95 -3.75 0.52
C ALA A 463 -14.67 -5.19 0.13
N ASP A 464 -13.61 -5.74 0.72
CA ASP A 464 -13.32 -7.17 0.77
C ASP A 464 -12.31 -7.39 1.93
N GLY A 465 -12.19 -8.62 2.41
CA GLY A 465 -11.32 -8.96 3.53
C GLY A 465 -11.65 -8.12 4.76
N SER A 466 -10.63 -7.44 5.30
CA SER A 466 -10.77 -6.46 6.39
C SER A 466 -10.55 -5.02 5.93
N THR A 467 -10.87 -4.71 4.67
CA THR A 467 -10.70 -3.37 4.08
C THR A 467 -11.97 -2.80 3.49
N SER A 468 -12.04 -1.46 3.50
CA SER A 468 -13.15 -0.70 2.96
C SER A 468 -12.62 0.53 2.22
N PHE A 469 -13.32 0.88 1.14
CA PHE A 469 -13.06 2.05 0.34
C PHE A 469 -14.35 2.83 0.07
N ALA A 470 -14.19 4.14 -0.10
CA ALA A 470 -15.25 5.05 -0.50
C ALA A 470 -14.77 5.93 -1.64
N GLN A 471 -15.49 5.91 -2.76
CA GLN A 471 -15.25 6.82 -3.88
C GLN A 471 -16.01 8.13 -3.64
N VAL A 472 -15.30 9.25 -3.74
CA VAL A 472 -15.82 10.59 -3.53
C VAL A 472 -15.64 11.39 -4.82
N ASN A 473 -16.71 12.04 -5.27
CA ASN A 473 -16.63 13.01 -6.35
C ASN A 473 -16.67 14.41 -5.71
N GLY A 474 -15.57 15.14 -5.78
CA GLY A 474 -15.37 16.44 -5.11
C GLY A 474 -14.24 17.24 -5.76
N ASP A 475 -14.26 18.57 -5.63
CA ASP A 475 -13.28 19.50 -6.24
C ASP A 475 -13.04 19.24 -7.75
N GLY A 476 -14.08 18.85 -8.49
CA GLY A 476 -14.01 18.50 -9.91
C GLY A 476 -13.31 17.16 -10.23
N ASN A 477 -12.86 16.43 -9.22
CA ASN A 477 -12.06 15.21 -9.34
C ASN A 477 -12.73 14.01 -8.65
N VAL A 478 -12.19 12.82 -8.92
CA VAL A 478 -12.59 11.57 -8.24
C VAL A 478 -11.49 11.17 -7.26
N HIS A 479 -11.87 10.96 -6.00
CA HIS A 479 -10.98 10.54 -4.93
C HIS A 479 -11.39 9.17 -4.39
N LEU A 480 -10.40 8.41 -3.93
CA LEU A 480 -10.61 7.15 -3.24
C LEU A 480 -10.14 7.29 -1.79
N LEU A 481 -11.04 7.07 -0.83
CA LEU A 481 -10.73 7.01 0.60
C LEU A 481 -10.65 5.54 1.03
N ALA A 482 -9.69 5.20 1.87
CA ALA A 482 -9.43 3.84 2.35
C ALA A 482 -9.43 3.80 3.89
N PHE A 483 -9.97 2.72 4.46
CA PHE A 483 -9.99 2.43 5.89
C PHE A 483 -10.05 0.91 6.15
N GLY A 484 -9.70 0.49 7.37
CA GLY A 484 -9.54 -0.92 7.72
C GLY A 484 -8.07 -1.37 7.87
N ASP A 485 -7.81 -2.63 7.54
CA ASP A 485 -6.48 -3.24 7.67
C ASP A 485 -5.51 -2.72 6.59
N GLY A 486 -4.31 -2.32 7.00
CA GLY A 486 -3.23 -1.88 6.10
C GLY A 486 -1.90 -2.59 6.33
N VAL A 487 -1.88 -3.72 7.06
CA VAL A 487 -0.65 -4.45 7.39
C VAL A 487 0.10 -4.93 6.15
N LYS A 488 -0.64 -5.30 5.11
CA LYS A 488 -0.11 -5.79 3.83
C LYS A 488 0.00 -4.67 2.78
N GLY A 489 -0.32 -3.43 3.14
CA GLY A 489 -0.29 -2.27 2.24
C GLY A 489 -1.56 -2.11 1.41
N GLN A 490 -2.59 -2.88 1.72
CA GLN A 490 -3.81 -2.99 0.92
C GLN A 490 -4.69 -1.74 0.92
N LEU A 491 -4.39 -0.75 1.77
CA LEU A 491 -5.05 0.56 1.76
C LEU A 491 -4.50 1.52 0.70
N GLY A 492 -3.30 1.31 0.15
CA GLY A 492 -2.74 2.18 -0.89
C GLY A 492 -2.35 3.59 -0.42
N ILE A 493 -2.22 3.83 0.89
CA ILE A 493 -1.97 5.17 1.47
C ILE A 493 -0.48 5.53 1.63
N ASN A 494 0.40 4.86 0.87
CA ASN A 494 1.87 5.04 0.90
C ASN A 494 2.53 4.75 2.27
N ARG A 495 1.88 3.93 3.10
CA ARG A 495 2.41 3.45 4.38
C ARG A 495 1.77 2.12 4.75
N PHE A 496 2.47 1.31 5.53
CA PHE A 496 1.90 0.13 6.19
C PHE A 496 1.33 0.56 7.54
N MET A 497 0.12 0.11 7.86
CA MET A 497 -0.57 0.53 9.08
C MET A 497 -1.46 -0.59 9.59
N HIS A 498 -1.41 -0.90 10.88
CA HIS A 498 -2.17 -2.02 11.43
C HIS A 498 -3.69 -1.79 11.43
N ILE A 499 -4.11 -0.55 11.68
CA ILE A 499 -5.51 -0.16 11.87
C ILE A 499 -5.68 1.22 11.25
N CYS A 500 -6.69 1.37 10.39
CA CYS A 500 -7.09 2.64 9.81
C CYS A 500 -8.57 2.89 10.11
N SER A 501 -8.87 3.41 11.30
CA SER A 501 -10.24 3.75 11.71
C SER A 501 -10.75 5.04 11.07
N VAL A 502 -9.86 6.03 10.88
CA VAL A 502 -10.20 7.28 10.20
C VAL A 502 -9.90 7.12 8.71
N PRO A 503 -10.88 7.29 7.81
CA PRO A 503 -10.65 7.18 6.37
C PRO A 503 -9.56 8.12 5.87
N GLN A 504 -8.64 7.58 5.07
CA GLN A 504 -7.52 8.31 4.49
C GLN A 504 -7.56 8.29 2.96
N SER A 505 -7.14 9.38 2.33
CA SER A 505 -7.11 9.47 0.87
C SER A 505 -5.96 8.66 0.28
N VAL A 506 -6.28 7.84 -0.72
CA VAL A 506 -5.31 7.22 -1.65
C VAL A 506 -4.82 8.31 -2.59
N LYS A 507 -3.86 9.10 -2.10
CA LYS A 507 -3.42 10.36 -2.75
C LYS A 507 -3.08 10.19 -4.22
N VAL A 508 -2.39 9.10 -4.59
CA VAL A 508 -1.96 8.87 -5.98
C VAL A 508 -3.13 8.91 -6.94
N VAL A 509 -4.25 8.26 -6.62
CA VAL A 509 -5.43 8.19 -7.51
C VAL A 509 -6.06 9.58 -7.69
N GLY A 510 -6.17 10.35 -6.61
CA GLY A 510 -6.85 11.65 -6.62
C GLY A 510 -6.02 12.83 -7.16
N THR A 511 -4.77 12.60 -7.59
CA THR A 511 -3.88 13.65 -8.11
C THR A 511 -3.47 13.41 -9.56
N LEU A 512 -3.99 12.37 -10.20
CA LEU A 512 -3.67 12.07 -11.60
C LEU A 512 -4.42 13.04 -12.51
N THR A 513 -3.71 13.55 -13.49
CA THR A 513 -4.23 14.47 -14.50
C THR A 513 -3.74 14.03 -15.88
N GLU A 514 -4.51 14.38 -16.89
CA GLU A 514 -4.16 14.20 -18.29
C GLU A 514 -4.60 15.42 -19.09
N PHE A 515 -4.06 15.56 -20.30
CA PHE A 515 -4.42 16.64 -21.19
C PHE A 515 -5.53 16.17 -22.13
N ASP A 516 -6.67 16.87 -22.12
CA ASP A 516 -7.77 16.63 -23.04
C ASP A 516 -7.54 17.48 -24.31
N GLU A 517 -7.26 16.83 -25.43
CA GLU A 517 -7.07 17.52 -26.72
C GLU A 517 -8.36 18.13 -27.26
N THR A 518 -9.53 17.64 -26.86
CA THR A 518 -10.83 18.15 -27.34
C THR A 518 -11.24 19.42 -26.62
N GLU A 519 -11.04 19.48 -25.31
CA GLU A 519 -11.31 20.66 -24.47
C GLU A 519 -10.09 21.59 -24.37
N ASN A 520 -8.90 21.14 -24.81
CA ASN A 520 -7.62 21.85 -24.74
C ASN A 520 -7.25 22.27 -23.31
N GLU A 521 -7.58 21.44 -22.32
CA GLU A 521 -7.36 21.68 -20.90
C GLU A 521 -6.78 20.44 -20.18
N VAL A 522 -6.15 20.66 -19.02
CA VAL A 522 -5.71 19.57 -18.14
C VAL A 522 -6.85 19.16 -17.24
N VAL A 523 -7.32 17.92 -17.41
CA VAL A 523 -8.43 17.33 -16.64
C VAL A 523 -7.93 16.27 -15.67
N GLY A 524 -8.68 16.03 -14.60
CA GLY A 524 -8.40 14.97 -13.65
C GLY A 524 -8.80 13.60 -14.19
N ILE A 525 -7.95 12.59 -13.95
CA ILE A 525 -8.26 11.21 -14.36
C ILE A 525 -9.26 10.59 -13.38
N GLY A 526 -10.39 10.12 -13.90
CA GLY A 526 -11.44 9.46 -13.12
C GLY A 526 -11.12 8.02 -12.70
N ILE A 527 -12.06 7.39 -12.00
CA ILE A 527 -12.02 5.96 -11.67
C ILE A 527 -13.14 5.24 -12.42
N LYS A 528 -12.77 4.28 -13.27
CA LYS A 528 -13.70 3.44 -14.03
C LYS A 528 -14.23 2.28 -13.18
N ASP A 529 -13.32 1.55 -12.53
CA ASP A 529 -13.67 0.43 -11.66
C ASP A 529 -12.64 0.26 -10.53
N VAL A 530 -13.09 -0.27 -9.39
CA VAL A 530 -12.21 -0.67 -8.28
C VAL A 530 -12.51 -2.12 -7.96
N SER A 531 -11.52 -2.99 -8.17
CA SER A 531 -11.61 -4.38 -7.75
C SER A 531 -10.81 -4.58 -6.48
N VAL A 532 -11.51 -4.84 -5.39
CA VAL A 532 -10.93 -5.13 -4.08
C VAL A 532 -10.93 -6.65 -3.90
N GLY A 533 -9.80 -7.21 -3.51
CA GLY A 533 -9.66 -8.57 -3.02
C GLY A 533 -9.34 -8.57 -1.52
N ALA A 534 -9.20 -9.75 -0.91
CA ALA A 534 -9.05 -9.84 0.55
C ALA A 534 -7.86 -9.04 1.11
N SER A 535 -6.78 -8.89 0.32
CA SER A 535 -5.57 -8.17 0.75
C SER A 535 -4.85 -7.39 -0.36
N HIS A 536 -5.46 -7.21 -1.53
CA HIS A 536 -4.92 -6.40 -2.62
C HIS A 536 -6.04 -5.70 -3.38
N THR A 537 -5.69 -4.67 -4.14
CA THR A 537 -6.69 -3.85 -4.84
C THR A 537 -6.15 -3.40 -6.18
N PHE A 538 -7.03 -3.43 -7.18
CA PHE A 538 -6.81 -2.82 -8.49
C PHE A 538 -7.73 -1.63 -8.68
N VAL A 539 -7.19 -0.53 -9.18
CA VAL A 539 -7.94 0.65 -9.59
C VAL A 539 -7.77 0.78 -11.10
N THR A 540 -8.86 0.60 -11.84
CA THR A 540 -8.91 0.88 -13.27
C THR A 540 -9.27 2.34 -13.45
N LEU A 541 -8.36 3.11 -14.06
CA LEU A 541 -8.53 4.53 -14.29
C LEU A 541 -9.49 4.78 -15.46
N ASP A 542 -10.12 5.94 -15.47
CA ASP A 542 -10.97 6.41 -16.57
C ASP A 542 -10.26 7.48 -17.39
N ASN A 543 -8.99 7.21 -17.75
CA ASN A 543 -8.19 8.10 -18.58
C ASN A 543 -8.76 8.20 -19.99
N ILE A 544 -8.50 9.29 -20.70
CA ILE A 544 -8.94 9.51 -22.09
C ILE A 544 -8.39 8.40 -23.00
N GLY A 545 -9.21 8.04 -24.00
CA GLY A 545 -8.93 6.97 -24.95
C GLY A 545 -9.53 5.62 -24.59
N ASP A 546 -9.33 4.67 -25.51
CA ASP A 546 -9.96 3.34 -25.48
C ASP A 546 -9.32 2.38 -24.47
N LYS A 547 -8.03 2.58 -24.19
CA LYS A 547 -7.26 1.75 -23.26
C LYS A 547 -7.22 2.39 -21.87
N LYS A 548 -7.51 1.62 -20.84
CA LYS A 548 -7.63 2.11 -19.46
C LYS A 548 -6.48 1.64 -18.60
N ASP A 549 -5.75 2.56 -17.99
CA ASP A 549 -4.60 2.26 -17.13
C ASP A 549 -5.05 1.57 -15.82
N VAL A 550 -4.19 0.68 -15.30
CA VAL A 550 -4.46 -0.05 -14.05
C VAL A 550 -3.37 0.20 -13.03
N LEU A 551 -3.79 0.65 -11.84
CA LEU A 551 -2.95 0.73 -10.65
C LEU A 551 -3.25 -0.44 -9.73
N ALA A 552 -2.22 -0.91 -9.02
CA ALA A 552 -2.34 -1.98 -8.05
C ALA A 552 -1.62 -1.67 -6.74
N PHE A 553 -2.13 -2.16 -5.63
CA PHE A 553 -1.48 -2.09 -4.32
C PHE A 553 -2.00 -3.20 -3.40
N GLY A 554 -1.30 -3.39 -2.29
CA GLY A 554 -1.56 -4.42 -1.29
C GLY A 554 -0.57 -5.57 -1.35
N ASP A 555 -1.06 -6.72 -0.89
CA ASP A 555 -0.30 -7.94 -0.79
C ASP A 555 0.11 -8.45 -2.17
N ASN A 556 1.25 -9.14 -2.18
CA ASN A 556 1.77 -9.79 -3.38
C ASN A 556 2.59 -11.04 -3.03
N GLU A 557 2.42 -11.61 -1.83
CA GLU A 557 3.18 -12.79 -1.40
C GLU A 557 3.01 -13.99 -2.33
N PHE A 558 1.86 -14.12 -3.00
CA PHE A 558 1.57 -15.18 -3.96
C PHE A 558 1.76 -14.77 -5.42
N GLY A 559 2.03 -13.50 -5.70
CA GLY A 559 2.11 -12.95 -7.06
C GLY A 559 0.79 -12.42 -7.59
N GLN A 560 -0.18 -12.15 -6.70
CA GLN A 560 -1.52 -11.70 -7.05
C GLN A 560 -1.59 -10.33 -7.73
N LEU A 561 -0.49 -9.56 -7.78
CA LEU A 561 -0.40 -8.33 -8.57
C LEU A 561 0.02 -8.57 -10.04
N GLY A 562 0.51 -9.76 -10.39
CA GLY A 562 0.83 -10.12 -11.77
C GLY A 562 2.05 -9.38 -12.37
N ASN A 563 2.93 -8.84 -11.52
CA ASN A 563 4.06 -8.00 -11.95
C ASN A 563 5.42 -8.71 -11.99
N GLY A 564 5.41 -10.05 -11.98
CA GLY A 564 6.62 -10.89 -11.95
C GLY A 564 7.34 -10.94 -10.59
N LYS A 565 6.88 -10.16 -9.60
CA LYS A 565 7.49 -10.05 -8.26
C LYS A 565 6.55 -10.65 -7.21
N ARG A 566 7.11 -10.91 -6.03
CA ARG A 566 6.37 -11.26 -4.80
C ARG A 566 6.66 -10.27 -3.69
N ILE A 567 6.41 -9.00 -4.01
CA ILE A 567 6.72 -7.86 -3.14
C ILE A 567 5.45 -7.05 -2.99
N ARG A 568 4.96 -6.98 -1.76
CA ARG A 568 3.80 -6.16 -1.36
C ARG A 568 4.07 -4.67 -1.60
N SER A 569 3.02 -3.91 -1.88
CA SER A 569 3.13 -2.46 -2.12
C SER A 569 2.07 -1.69 -1.34
N SER A 570 2.48 -0.80 -0.45
CA SER A 570 1.57 0.14 0.20
C SER A 570 1.28 1.40 -0.62
N LYS A 571 1.99 1.57 -1.75
CA LYS A 571 1.78 2.64 -2.72
C LYS A 571 1.12 2.05 -3.97
N PRO A 572 0.14 2.72 -4.59
CA PRO A 572 -0.33 2.37 -5.91
C PRO A 572 0.82 2.34 -6.92
N ILE A 573 0.99 1.22 -7.60
CA ILE A 573 2.02 0.98 -8.62
C ILE A 573 1.38 0.64 -9.96
N ASN A 574 2.07 1.00 -11.03
CA ASN A 574 1.74 0.49 -12.36
C ASN A 574 2.06 -1.00 -12.45
N LEU A 575 1.27 -1.71 -13.24
CA LEU A 575 1.56 -3.10 -13.61
C LEU A 575 2.22 -3.16 -14.99
N PRO A 576 3.03 -4.16 -15.31
CA PRO A 576 3.52 -4.35 -16.67
C PRO A 576 2.39 -4.80 -17.60
N SER A 577 2.46 -4.43 -18.89
CA SER A 577 1.55 -4.97 -19.90
C SER A 577 1.66 -6.49 -20.01
N LEU A 578 0.57 -7.13 -20.48
CA LEU A 578 0.58 -8.56 -20.81
C LEU A 578 1.72 -8.88 -21.80
N ILE A 579 2.22 -10.11 -21.73
CA ILE A 579 3.29 -10.58 -22.62
C ILE A 579 2.68 -10.89 -23.97
N GLU A 580 3.28 -10.35 -25.02
CA GLU A 580 2.86 -10.58 -26.40
C GLU A 580 3.73 -11.66 -27.07
N PRO A 581 3.22 -12.39 -28.08
CA PRO A 581 3.95 -13.48 -28.74
C PRO A 581 5.32 -13.06 -29.28
N GLU A 582 5.44 -11.86 -29.84
CA GLU A 582 6.70 -11.32 -30.37
C GLU A 582 7.80 -11.16 -29.31
N GLU A 583 7.44 -11.00 -28.03
CA GLU A 583 8.41 -10.82 -26.94
C GLU A 583 9.07 -12.14 -26.50
N VAL A 584 8.53 -13.28 -26.94
CA VAL A 584 8.99 -14.63 -26.56
C VAL A 584 9.37 -15.49 -27.77
N ASN A 585 9.49 -14.87 -28.96
CA ASN A 585 9.96 -15.55 -30.16
C ASN A 585 11.48 -15.85 -30.06
N GLY A 586 11.87 -17.08 -30.40
CA GLY A 586 13.27 -17.55 -30.42
C GLY A 586 13.61 -18.62 -29.37
N ASP A 587 14.83 -19.17 -29.47
CA ASP A 587 15.23 -20.37 -28.71
C ASP A 587 15.90 -20.06 -27.36
N ASN A 588 16.39 -18.83 -27.15
CA ASN A 588 17.16 -18.48 -25.95
C ASN A 588 16.28 -17.91 -24.83
N ARG A 589 15.78 -18.81 -23.97
CA ARG A 589 14.96 -18.48 -22.78
C ARG A 589 15.61 -17.47 -21.83
N LYS A 590 16.94 -17.49 -21.69
CA LYS A 590 17.66 -16.57 -20.81
C LYS A 590 17.59 -15.14 -21.35
N SER A 591 17.85 -14.97 -22.66
CA SER A 591 17.77 -13.67 -23.32
C SER A 591 16.34 -13.10 -23.29
N GLN A 592 15.33 -13.94 -23.50
CA GLN A 592 13.91 -13.54 -23.38
C GLN A 592 13.57 -13.09 -21.95
N ALA A 593 14.02 -13.84 -20.93
CA ALA A 593 13.80 -13.47 -19.54
C ALA A 593 14.50 -12.15 -19.16
N GLU A 594 15.70 -11.89 -19.68
CA GLU A 594 16.42 -10.62 -19.49
C GLU A 594 15.65 -9.44 -20.11
N ALA A 595 15.15 -9.60 -21.33
CA ALA A 595 14.35 -8.58 -22.01
C ALA A 595 13.05 -8.28 -21.25
N LEU A 596 12.32 -9.31 -20.82
CA LEU A 596 11.10 -9.16 -20.04
C LEU A 596 11.36 -8.56 -18.65
N ALA A 597 12.42 -8.96 -17.97
CA ALA A 597 12.79 -8.40 -16.66
C ALA A 597 13.15 -6.91 -16.75
N LYS A 598 13.85 -6.50 -17.82
CA LYS A 598 14.11 -5.09 -18.12
C LYS A 598 12.79 -4.33 -18.35
N ARG A 599 11.91 -4.87 -19.19
CA ARG A 599 10.58 -4.31 -19.45
C ARG A 599 9.74 -4.15 -18.18
N PHE A 600 9.70 -5.16 -17.32
CA PHE A 600 8.94 -5.10 -16.05
C PHE A 600 9.52 -4.09 -15.05
N SER A 601 10.74 -3.61 -15.29
CA SER A 601 11.35 -2.52 -14.53
C SER A 601 11.05 -1.15 -15.16
N GLU A 602 10.80 -1.10 -16.47
CA GLU A 602 10.50 0.11 -17.26
C GLU A 602 8.98 0.29 -17.46
N LEU A 603 8.29 0.72 -16.39
CA LEU A 603 6.83 0.86 -16.38
C LEU A 603 6.32 2.24 -16.87
N THR A 604 7.19 3.05 -17.46
CA THR A 604 6.82 4.36 -18.01
C THR A 604 6.01 4.22 -19.30
N THR A 605 6.45 3.32 -20.20
CA THR A 605 5.86 3.14 -21.54
C THR A 605 5.09 1.84 -21.71
N LYS A 606 5.47 0.75 -21.02
CA LYS A 606 4.86 -0.59 -21.16
C LYS A 606 4.09 -1.02 -19.91
N ARG A 607 3.18 -0.15 -19.46
CA ARG A 607 2.27 -0.45 -18.35
C ARG A 607 1.00 -1.19 -18.83
N LEU A 608 0.31 -1.86 -17.91
CA LEU A 608 -0.94 -2.54 -18.19
C LEU A 608 -2.01 -1.50 -18.51
N GLN A 609 -2.54 -1.61 -19.71
CA GLN A 609 -3.72 -0.87 -20.14
C GLN A 609 -4.76 -1.89 -20.61
N LEU A 610 -5.91 -1.92 -19.94
CA LEU A 610 -7.01 -2.80 -20.31
C LEU A 610 -7.64 -2.29 -21.61
N GLN A 611 -7.74 -3.16 -22.60
CA GLN A 611 -8.39 -2.87 -23.87
C GLN A 611 -9.92 -2.77 -23.69
N VAL A 612 -10.62 -2.31 -24.74
CA VAL A 612 -12.08 -2.24 -24.73
C VAL A 612 -12.67 -3.61 -24.43
N GLY A 613 -13.55 -3.66 -23.41
CA GLY A 613 -14.15 -4.91 -22.93
C GLY A 613 -13.29 -5.71 -21.96
N GLN A 614 -12.00 -5.42 -21.78
CA GLN A 614 -11.20 -6.09 -20.75
C GLN A 614 -11.51 -5.56 -19.35
N ALA A 615 -11.47 -6.46 -18.37
CA ALA A 615 -11.66 -6.17 -16.96
C ALA A 615 -10.66 -6.96 -16.11
N ILE A 616 -10.34 -6.43 -14.92
CA ILE A 616 -9.51 -7.10 -13.92
C ILE A 616 -10.33 -7.35 -12.66
N ARG A 617 -10.17 -8.54 -12.06
CA ARG A 617 -10.79 -8.93 -10.81
C ARG A 617 -9.74 -9.42 -9.81
N ALA A 618 -9.82 -8.88 -8.61
CA ALA A 618 -9.12 -9.35 -7.43
C ALA A 618 -10.03 -10.34 -6.67
N GLY A 619 -9.45 -11.45 -6.22
CA GLY A 619 -10.07 -12.41 -5.31
C GLY A 619 -9.33 -12.45 -3.98
N GLU A 620 -9.41 -13.58 -3.26
CA GLU A 620 -8.80 -13.74 -1.94
C GLU A 620 -7.25 -13.59 -1.99
N GLU A 621 -6.59 -14.41 -2.79
CA GLU A 621 -5.12 -14.40 -2.98
C GLU A 621 -4.72 -14.56 -4.45
N SER A 622 -5.69 -14.42 -5.34
CA SER A 622 -5.57 -14.67 -6.77
C SER A 622 -6.31 -13.58 -7.53
N SER A 623 -5.96 -13.41 -8.78
CA SER A 623 -6.51 -12.37 -9.65
C SER A 623 -6.76 -12.92 -11.05
N ALA A 624 -7.68 -12.29 -11.76
CA ALA A 624 -7.91 -12.57 -13.17
C ALA A 624 -8.05 -11.31 -14.01
N ILE A 625 -7.60 -11.39 -15.26
CA ILE A 625 -7.91 -10.43 -16.33
C ILE A 625 -8.72 -11.17 -17.37
N PHE A 626 -9.83 -10.61 -17.84
CA PHE A 626 -10.69 -11.29 -18.80
C PHE A 626 -11.38 -10.32 -19.74
N THR A 627 -11.86 -10.85 -20.86
CA THR A 627 -12.60 -10.07 -21.87
C THR A 627 -14.10 -10.25 -21.69
N LYS A 628 -14.78 -9.17 -21.31
CA LYS A 628 -16.25 -9.13 -21.18
C LYS A 628 -16.94 -9.24 -22.54
N ARG A 629 -18.12 -9.86 -22.53
CA ARG A 629 -18.99 -9.99 -23.71
C ARG A 629 -19.56 -8.65 -24.17
#